data_AF-A0A1G1V2Y5-F1
#
_entry.id   AF-A0A1G1V2Y5-F1
#
_cell.length_a   1.000
_cell.length_b   1.000
_cell.length_c   1.000
_cell.angle_alpha   90.00
_cell.angle_beta   90.00
_cell.angle_gamma   90.00
#
_symmetry.space_group_name_H-M   'P 1'
#
loop_
_entity.id
_entity.type
_entity.pdbx_description
1 polymer ?
#
loop_
_entity_poly.entity_id
_entity_poly.type
_entity_poly.pdbx_seq_one_letter_code
_entity_poly.pdbx_strand_id
1 'polypeptide(L)'
;MRYLKSRQFFLALLVGFLFLSSVRWAKAVNSQFITIVNPVRVSRYTVDSAESIQAQYKIVKQNKLPASWLFTFDVLNNPKAIGVVKRMDQQQEKGIFLEVTPQLAQASEIVYNNSGFWHFANSVFLSGYVPADRIKLIDTVFEKFKSDFGYYPTSVGGWWVDAYSLSYIKEKYGITAHLGLADQLSTDGYEVWGEYWSSPFYPSKNHTGIPAGTVDAKLDIVELEWAPRDPLNGYKDSKYSTQDYTLMSQDFNYFEKLVRLFAGQHNNQFGQITLGLEGDFPANSYTENSEFARQMGLVRKLANEGDYTVTNMKDFSSWYRKQFPGVSPVQVIETNDLIGTNSKLIWYNSPNYRVGIRYTAFSQKTEIVDLRIYQSDFREPYFLLPNTDKDLTIYIPSVIDQSTDPKNVWDLKWGDIKEIKQENERLAISFTNDRKVEFFPDKFSFSPNIDVPTYLTKNSLVKIQRSDDVVIQPNTSAMTFPKGEVVLALTPEAWHFLKQRKVGLALLLWGGVLMVLVFLGIRFPRIRPILLIVAVAVIAGSFAYGDRWYKKHSQDYWISQNEIYALHKLALLPPGKVLVYDHECLQCVYLSSLKPVVFSNNRSYVEKWGKHPVVYNSSVFEAKDVKVAKQEFSKQNVKYVYLVKYPYYSEQLPFSPGDLNVENIYDDANAEIWRVKK
;
A
#
# COMPACT_ATOMS: atom_id res chain seq x y z
N MET A 1 -41.55 72.56 9.33
CA MET A 1 -41.14 71.21 9.79
C MET A 1 -41.30 70.15 8.67
N ARG A 2 -40.85 70.43 7.44
CA ARG A 2 -41.04 69.51 6.28
C ARG A 2 -39.81 69.32 5.38
N TYR A 3 -38.65 69.88 5.73
CA TYR A 3 -37.43 69.84 4.91
C TYR A 3 -36.26 69.01 5.48
N LEU A 4 -36.42 68.38 6.65
CA LEU A 4 -35.33 67.59 7.29
C LEU A 4 -35.42 66.07 7.10
N LYS A 5 -36.51 65.53 6.55
CA LYS A 5 -36.68 64.06 6.41
C LYS A 5 -36.16 63.45 5.10
N SER A 6 -35.88 64.23 4.05
CA SER A 6 -35.40 63.63 2.77
C SER A 6 -33.88 63.47 2.70
N ARG A 7 -33.09 64.26 3.43
CA ARG A 7 -31.63 64.13 3.45
C ARG A 7 -31.12 62.91 4.22
N GLN A 8 -31.82 62.48 5.28
CA GLN A 8 -31.44 61.27 6.02
C GLN A 8 -31.79 59.98 5.26
N PHE A 9 -32.85 59.98 4.44
CA PHE A 9 -33.21 58.82 3.62
C PHE A 9 -32.24 58.63 2.44
N PHE A 10 -31.78 59.71 1.82
CA PHE A 10 -30.77 59.64 0.76
C PHE A 10 -29.37 59.26 1.28
N LEU A 11 -28.99 59.69 2.48
CA LEU A 11 -27.72 59.30 3.10
C LEU A 11 -27.72 57.83 3.55
N ALA A 12 -28.85 57.30 4.03
CA ALA A 12 -29.00 55.88 4.37
C ALA A 12 -28.99 54.97 3.13
N LEU A 13 -29.55 55.42 1.99
CA LEU A 13 -29.47 54.70 0.71
C LEU A 13 -28.07 54.73 0.10
N LEU A 14 -27.31 55.84 0.26
CA LEU A 14 -25.93 55.91 -0.21
C LEU A 14 -24.96 55.06 0.63
N VAL A 15 -25.16 55.00 1.95
CA VAL A 15 -24.37 54.13 2.85
C VAL A 15 -24.75 52.66 2.65
N GLY A 16 -26.02 52.36 2.36
CA GLY A 16 -26.46 51.03 1.95
C GLY A 16 -25.87 50.56 0.61
N PHE A 17 -25.68 51.47 -0.35
CA PHE A 17 -25.03 51.14 -1.63
C PHE A 17 -23.52 50.98 -1.50
N LEU A 18 -22.85 51.75 -0.62
CA LEU A 18 -21.42 51.61 -0.37
C LEU A 18 -21.05 50.33 0.39
N PHE A 19 -21.98 49.76 1.18
CA PHE A 19 -21.81 48.45 1.82
C PHE A 19 -22.20 47.24 0.94
N LEU A 20 -22.93 47.45 -0.17
CA LEU A 20 -23.21 46.40 -1.15
C LEU A 20 -22.15 46.30 -2.26
N SER A 21 -21.31 47.34 -2.45
CA SER A 21 -20.25 47.36 -3.46
C SER A 21 -18.90 46.80 -3.00
N SER A 22 -18.78 46.29 -1.76
CA SER A 22 -17.57 45.62 -1.28
C SER A 22 -17.76 44.11 -1.08
N VAL A 23 -18.65 43.48 -1.84
CA VAL A 23 -18.41 42.08 -2.21
C VAL A 23 -17.19 42.12 -3.11
N ARG A 24 -16.00 42.00 -2.50
CA ARG A 24 -14.84 41.50 -3.25
C ARG A 24 -15.34 40.22 -3.87
N TRP A 25 -15.54 40.23 -5.19
CA TRP A 25 -15.56 39.00 -5.96
C TRP A 25 -14.24 38.33 -5.59
N ALA A 26 -14.30 37.38 -4.67
CA ALA A 26 -13.19 36.50 -4.42
C ALA A 26 -12.93 35.89 -5.79
N LYS A 27 -11.82 36.30 -6.40
CA LYS A 27 -11.29 35.64 -7.60
C LYS A 27 -11.43 34.15 -7.29
N ALA A 28 -12.14 33.40 -8.13
CA ALA A 28 -12.26 31.95 -7.95
C ALA A 28 -10.85 31.44 -7.66
N VAL A 29 -10.64 30.88 -6.46
CA VAL A 29 -9.32 30.37 -6.09
C VAL A 29 -9.08 29.23 -7.04
N ASN A 30 -8.19 29.45 -8.01
CA ASN A 30 -7.82 28.41 -8.95
C ASN A 30 -7.22 27.29 -8.11
N SER A 31 -7.89 26.13 -8.06
CA SER A 31 -7.54 25.04 -7.14
C SER A 31 -6.41 24.21 -7.75
N GLN A 32 -5.32 24.89 -8.07
CA GLN A 32 -4.13 24.39 -8.75
C GLN A 32 -2.93 24.68 -7.86
N PHE A 33 -2.33 23.62 -7.33
CA PHE A 33 -1.35 23.72 -6.26
C PHE A 33 0.01 23.17 -6.66
N ILE A 34 1.06 23.88 -6.24
CA ILE A 34 2.43 23.37 -6.26
C ILE A 34 2.93 23.41 -4.82
N THR A 35 3.10 22.25 -4.20
CA THR A 35 3.56 22.14 -2.81
C THR A 35 5.07 21.92 -2.78
N ILE A 36 5.82 22.79 -2.11
CA ILE A 36 7.29 22.66 -2.01
C ILE A 36 7.67 22.00 -0.69
N VAL A 37 8.42 20.92 -0.76
CA VAL A 37 8.86 20.13 0.40
C VAL A 37 10.32 19.74 0.25
N ASN A 38 11.13 19.93 1.29
CA ASN A 38 12.54 19.55 1.27
C ASN A 38 12.82 18.62 2.47
N PRO A 39 12.98 17.30 2.24
CA PRO A 39 13.51 16.37 3.24
C PRO A 39 14.97 16.70 3.54
N VAL A 40 15.34 16.91 4.81
CA VAL A 40 16.69 17.35 5.20
C VAL A 40 17.31 16.33 6.15
N ARG A 41 18.46 15.80 5.74
CA ARG A 41 19.17 14.73 6.44
C ARG A 41 20.64 15.08 6.64
N VAL A 42 21.28 14.38 7.57
CA VAL A 42 22.76 14.36 7.66
C VAL A 42 23.24 13.12 6.91
N SER A 43 23.82 13.34 5.72
CA SER A 43 24.32 12.25 4.88
C SER A 43 25.84 12.19 4.88
N ARG A 44 26.40 11.00 4.62
CA ARG A 44 27.86 10.76 4.60
C ARG A 44 28.63 11.61 3.57
N TYR A 45 27.92 12.11 2.56
CA TYR A 45 28.46 12.95 1.49
C TYR A 45 28.21 14.45 1.74
N THR A 46 27.50 14.81 2.81
CA THR A 46 27.29 16.20 3.21
C THR A 46 28.38 16.60 4.20
N VAL A 47 29.30 17.48 3.78
CA VAL A 47 30.40 17.94 4.65
C VAL A 47 29.89 18.84 5.78
N ASP A 48 29.04 19.82 5.47
CA ASP A 48 28.38 20.68 6.45
C ASP A 48 26.89 20.86 6.07
N SER A 49 26.02 20.12 6.76
CA SER A 49 24.56 20.20 6.55
C SER A 49 24.01 21.63 6.73
N ALA A 50 24.64 22.47 7.57
CA ALA A 50 24.18 23.84 7.76
C ALA A 50 24.42 24.69 6.50
N GLU A 51 25.55 24.48 5.80
CA GLU A 51 25.86 25.15 4.54
C GLU A 51 24.90 24.70 3.44
N SER A 52 24.63 23.40 3.33
CA SER A 52 23.66 22.84 2.38
C SER A 52 22.26 23.42 2.58
N ILE A 53 21.75 23.41 3.82
CA ILE A 53 20.44 23.99 4.17
C ILE A 53 20.41 25.49 3.83
N GLN A 54 21.48 26.23 4.17
CA GLN A 54 21.56 27.66 3.90
C GLN A 54 21.56 27.96 2.39
N ALA A 55 22.24 27.16 1.59
CA ALA A 55 22.29 27.28 0.13
C ALA A 55 20.93 26.97 -0.51
N GLN A 56 20.30 25.84 -0.13
CA GLN A 56 18.97 25.48 -0.62
C GLN A 56 17.92 26.55 -0.24
N TYR A 57 17.93 27.01 1.01
CA TYR A 57 17.01 28.05 1.47
C TYR A 57 17.24 29.38 0.74
N LYS A 58 18.48 29.73 0.39
CA LYS A 58 18.78 30.94 -0.39
C LYS A 58 18.01 30.94 -1.71
N ILE A 59 17.99 29.82 -2.43
CA ILE A 59 17.26 29.68 -3.71
C ILE A 59 15.74 29.83 -3.51
N VAL A 60 15.17 29.13 -2.53
CA VAL A 60 13.74 29.21 -2.20
C VAL A 60 13.34 30.64 -1.82
N LYS A 61 14.14 31.31 -0.98
CA LYS A 61 13.92 32.68 -0.52
C LYS A 61 14.04 33.71 -1.64
N GLN A 62 15.04 33.60 -2.51
CA GLN A 62 15.20 34.47 -3.68
C GLN A 62 13.97 34.37 -4.59
N ASN A 63 13.46 33.16 -4.76
CA ASN A 63 12.21 32.90 -5.46
C ASN A 63 10.97 33.15 -4.60
N LYS A 64 11.06 33.75 -3.41
CA LYS A 64 9.99 34.00 -2.40
C LYS A 64 8.84 32.99 -2.50
N LEU A 65 9.18 31.72 -2.30
CA LEU A 65 8.24 30.60 -2.29
C LEU A 65 8.04 30.12 -0.84
N PRO A 66 6.80 29.78 -0.44
CA PRO A 66 6.59 29.01 0.78
C PRO A 66 7.08 27.57 0.57
N ALA A 67 7.67 26.97 1.61
CA ALA A 67 8.14 25.59 1.54
C ALA A 67 8.10 24.93 2.92
N SER A 68 7.98 23.61 2.93
CA SER A 68 8.17 22.76 4.11
C SER A 68 9.58 22.21 4.15
N TRP A 69 10.17 22.18 5.34
CA TRP A 69 11.49 21.60 5.60
C TRP A 69 11.33 20.50 6.65
N LEU A 70 11.54 19.25 6.24
CA LEU A 70 11.34 18.09 7.11
C LEU A 70 12.71 17.63 7.62
N PHE A 71 12.97 17.76 8.92
CA PHE A 71 14.30 17.51 9.49
C PHE A 71 14.36 16.14 10.17
N THR A 72 15.41 15.36 9.89
CA THR A 72 15.73 14.19 10.71
C THR A 72 16.20 14.59 12.11
N PHE A 73 16.14 13.65 13.05
CA PHE A 73 16.64 13.86 14.41
C PHE A 73 18.10 14.34 14.44
N ASP A 74 18.95 13.80 13.57
CA ASP A 74 20.37 14.17 13.47
C ASP A 74 20.55 15.64 13.05
N VAL A 75 19.69 16.15 12.16
CA VAL A 75 19.70 17.58 11.79
C VAL A 75 19.23 18.43 12.98
N LEU A 76 18.19 17.99 13.70
CA LEU A 76 17.71 18.68 14.90
C LEU A 76 18.77 18.73 16.02
N ASN A 77 19.66 17.74 16.09
CA ASN A 77 20.77 17.72 17.04
C ASN A 77 22.02 18.46 16.57
N ASN A 78 22.09 18.92 15.32
CA ASN A 78 23.22 19.68 14.81
C ASN A 78 23.05 21.18 15.14
N PRO A 79 23.88 21.78 16.03
CA PRO A 79 23.70 23.17 16.45
C PRO A 79 23.87 24.19 15.32
N LYS A 80 24.75 23.91 14.35
CA LYS A 80 24.96 24.80 13.20
C LYS A 80 23.74 24.78 12.28
N ALA A 81 23.22 23.59 11.98
CA ALA A 81 22.05 23.41 11.12
C ALA A 81 20.81 24.08 11.75
N ILE A 82 20.53 23.80 13.02
CA ILE A 82 19.43 24.45 13.74
C ILE A 82 19.59 25.97 13.82
N GLY A 83 20.82 26.47 13.93
CA GLY A 83 21.11 27.90 13.83
C GLY A 83 20.58 28.52 12.54
N VAL A 84 20.79 27.84 11.39
CA VAL A 84 20.25 28.27 10.09
C VAL A 84 18.72 28.17 10.07
N VAL A 85 18.18 27.01 10.45
CA VAL A 85 16.73 26.73 10.43
C VAL A 85 15.93 27.73 11.25
N LYS A 86 16.41 28.11 12.45
CA LYS A 86 15.75 29.08 13.32
C LYS A 86 15.69 30.50 12.73
N ARG A 87 16.56 30.83 11.76
CA ARG A 87 16.59 32.14 11.07
C ARG A 87 15.78 32.18 9.78
N MET A 88 15.21 31.04 9.34
CA MET A 88 14.33 31.01 8.19
C MET A 88 13.08 31.86 8.43
N ASP A 89 12.58 32.51 7.39
CA ASP A 89 11.38 33.34 7.46
C ASP A 89 10.09 32.52 7.75
N GLN A 90 9.00 33.23 8.02
CA GLN A 90 7.73 32.64 8.42
C GLN A 90 7.01 31.86 7.32
N GLN A 91 7.42 31.99 6.04
CA GLN A 91 6.86 31.18 4.95
C GLN A 91 7.48 29.79 4.90
N GLN A 92 8.54 29.54 5.69
CA GLN A 92 9.22 28.26 5.79
C GLN A 92 8.64 27.46 6.96
N GLU A 93 7.78 26.50 6.62
CA GLU A 93 7.25 25.52 7.55
C GLU A 93 8.35 24.55 7.98
N LYS A 94 8.38 24.20 9.27
CA LYS A 94 9.34 23.27 9.86
C LYS A 94 8.58 22.01 10.27
N GLY A 95 9.09 20.85 9.86
CA GLY A 95 8.51 19.54 10.15
C GLY A 95 9.58 18.51 10.49
N ILE A 96 9.17 17.25 10.63
CA ILE A 96 10.06 16.14 10.96
C ILE A 96 10.14 15.18 9.77
N PHE A 97 11.35 14.74 9.42
CA PHE A 97 11.57 13.61 8.52
C PHE A 97 11.93 12.38 9.36
N LEU A 98 11.09 11.36 9.33
CA LEU A 98 11.15 10.17 10.15
C LEU A 98 12.09 9.15 9.48
N GLU A 99 13.33 9.17 9.92
CA GLU A 99 14.32 8.13 9.66
C GLU A 99 14.93 7.72 11.00
N VAL A 100 15.04 6.42 11.23
CA VAL A 100 15.72 5.89 12.39
C VAL A 100 17.22 5.89 12.10
N THR A 101 17.96 6.60 12.94
CA THR A 101 19.42 6.70 12.88
C THR A 101 20.02 6.11 14.16
N PRO A 102 21.33 5.80 14.19
CA PRO A 102 22.02 5.44 15.42
C PRO A 102 21.84 6.48 16.54
N GLN A 103 21.83 7.78 16.21
CA GLN A 103 21.64 8.84 17.19
C GLN A 103 20.22 8.85 17.76
N LEU A 104 19.19 8.70 16.90
CA LEU A 104 17.80 8.65 17.35
C LEU A 104 17.54 7.42 18.21
N ALA A 105 18.02 6.26 17.78
CA ALA A 105 17.89 5.01 18.53
C ALA A 105 18.56 5.12 19.91
N GLN A 106 19.80 5.63 19.96
CA GLN A 106 20.51 5.86 21.22
C GLN A 106 19.76 6.83 22.14
N ALA A 107 19.30 7.97 21.61
CA ALA A 107 18.54 8.95 22.39
C ALA A 107 17.18 8.43 22.88
N SER A 108 16.64 7.41 22.22
CA SER A 108 15.37 6.75 22.57
C SER A 108 15.55 5.51 23.43
N GLU A 109 16.80 5.18 23.82
CA GLU A 109 17.15 3.96 24.56
C GLU A 109 16.72 2.67 23.82
N ILE A 110 16.82 2.69 22.48
CA ILE A 110 16.52 1.57 21.59
C ILE A 110 17.81 1.08 20.93
N VAL A 111 17.93 -0.24 20.77
CA VAL A 111 19.03 -0.83 20.01
C VAL A 111 18.81 -0.55 18.52
N TYR A 112 19.73 0.17 17.90
CA TYR A 112 19.68 0.42 16.46
C TYR A 112 19.86 -0.89 15.67
N ASN A 113 18.98 -1.16 14.73
CA ASN A 113 19.09 -2.30 13.81
C ASN A 113 20.21 -2.03 12.80
N ASN A 114 21.46 -2.34 13.14
CA ASN A 114 22.58 -2.15 12.21
C ASN A 114 22.69 -3.34 11.23
N SER A 115 21.90 -3.32 10.14
CA SER A 115 21.91 -4.40 9.14
C SER A 115 22.92 -4.18 7.98
N GLY A 116 23.85 -3.23 8.14
CA GLY A 116 24.98 -3.00 7.25
C GLY A 116 24.93 -1.65 6.52
N PHE A 117 23.89 -1.43 5.71
CA PHE A 117 23.68 -0.15 5.03
C PHE A 117 22.53 0.63 5.69
N TRP A 118 22.73 1.95 5.81
CA TRP A 118 21.78 2.82 6.51
C TRP A 118 20.39 2.85 5.88
N HIS A 119 20.26 2.64 4.56
CA HIS A 119 18.98 2.71 3.84
C HIS A 119 18.22 1.39 3.86
N PHE A 120 18.74 0.32 4.46
CA PHE A 120 17.98 -0.92 4.56
C PHE A 120 16.71 -0.71 5.39
N ALA A 121 15.59 -1.23 4.90
CA ALA A 121 14.25 -0.98 5.40
C ALA A 121 14.11 -1.33 6.89
N ASN A 122 14.66 -2.46 7.33
CA ASN A 122 14.70 -2.86 8.74
C ASN A 122 15.50 -1.93 9.66
N SER A 123 16.36 -1.06 9.10
CA SER A 123 17.20 -0.13 9.86
C SER A 123 16.60 1.26 9.93
N VAL A 124 16.19 1.78 8.76
CA VAL A 124 15.84 3.20 8.57
C VAL A 124 14.37 3.49 8.89
N PHE A 125 13.48 2.52 8.71
CA PHE A 125 12.04 2.74 8.93
C PHE A 125 11.60 2.35 10.33
N LEU A 126 10.60 3.07 10.83
CA LEU A 126 9.90 2.70 12.07
C LEU A 126 9.32 1.29 11.96
N SER A 127 8.85 0.88 10.77
CA SER A 127 8.35 -0.47 10.52
C SER A 127 9.38 -1.57 10.80
N GLY A 128 10.68 -1.29 10.81
CA GLY A 128 11.74 -2.23 11.22
C GLY A 128 11.79 -2.54 12.71
N TYR A 129 11.06 -1.78 13.53
CA TYR A 129 11.04 -1.91 14.99
C TYR A 129 9.68 -2.41 15.48
N VAL A 130 9.63 -2.97 16.69
CA VAL A 130 8.35 -3.34 17.31
C VAL A 130 7.56 -2.10 17.73
N PRO A 131 6.22 -2.14 17.78
CA PRO A 131 5.38 -0.97 18.07
C PRO A 131 5.77 -0.16 19.32
N ALA A 132 6.20 -0.82 20.39
CA ALA A 132 6.66 -0.16 21.61
C ALA A 132 7.92 0.71 21.38
N ASP A 133 8.84 0.25 20.55
CA ASP A 133 10.06 0.96 20.20
C ASP A 133 9.77 2.09 19.21
N ARG A 134 8.85 1.87 18.25
CA ARG A 134 8.35 2.93 17.34
C ARG A 134 7.86 4.13 18.13
N ILE A 135 7.04 3.90 19.16
CA ILE A 135 6.51 4.96 20.04
C ILE A 135 7.63 5.76 20.69
N LYS A 136 8.66 5.10 21.25
CA LYS A 136 9.79 5.79 21.88
C LYS A 136 10.59 6.62 20.87
N LEU A 137 10.88 6.06 19.71
CA LEU A 137 11.59 6.74 18.62
C LEU A 137 10.83 8.01 18.18
N ILE A 138 9.52 7.89 17.98
CA ILE A 138 8.63 9.01 17.64
C ILE A 138 8.65 10.06 18.75
N ASP A 139 8.43 9.65 20.00
CA ASP A 139 8.36 10.58 21.12
C ASP A 139 9.66 11.39 21.29
N THR A 140 10.81 10.73 21.18
CA THR A 140 12.12 11.38 21.27
C THR A 140 12.29 12.48 20.23
N VAL A 141 11.99 12.21 18.95
CA VAL A 141 12.16 13.23 17.90
C VAL A 141 11.14 14.36 18.00
N PHE A 142 9.91 14.07 18.42
CA PHE A 142 8.87 15.08 18.62
C PHE A 142 9.16 15.99 19.81
N GLU A 143 9.65 15.45 20.94
CA GLU A 143 10.07 16.27 22.09
C GLU A 143 11.30 17.11 21.75
N LYS A 144 12.26 16.56 20.99
CA LYS A 144 13.39 17.33 20.49
C LYS A 144 12.94 18.50 19.60
N PHE A 145 12.04 18.24 18.65
CA PHE A 145 11.47 19.28 17.80
C PHE A 145 10.79 20.39 18.63
N LYS A 146 9.93 20.01 19.59
CA LYS A 146 9.25 20.96 20.47
C LYS A 146 10.21 21.75 21.34
N SER A 147 11.29 21.13 21.84
CA SER A 147 12.33 21.85 22.59
C SER A 147 13.02 22.91 21.74
N ASP A 148 13.19 22.70 20.44
CA ASP A 148 13.85 23.66 19.56
C ASP A 148 12.93 24.80 19.11
N PHE A 149 11.65 24.51 18.86
CA PHE A 149 10.73 25.44 18.20
C PHE A 149 9.56 25.92 19.08
N GLY A 150 9.30 25.27 20.21
CA GLY A 150 8.22 25.62 21.15
C GLY A 150 6.83 25.07 20.78
N TYR A 151 6.72 24.26 19.72
CA TYR A 151 5.48 23.64 19.25
C TYR A 151 5.75 22.27 18.60
N TYR A 152 4.74 21.42 18.45
CA TYR A 152 4.82 20.18 17.66
C TYR A 152 4.54 20.45 16.18
N PRO A 153 5.18 19.73 15.24
CA PRO A 153 5.05 20.00 13.81
C PRO A 153 3.62 19.70 13.31
N THR A 154 3.20 20.40 12.26
CA THR A 154 1.96 20.07 11.54
C THR A 154 2.19 18.99 10.49
N SER A 155 3.39 18.96 9.90
CA SER A 155 3.78 18.06 8.82
C SER A 155 4.93 17.16 9.22
N VAL A 156 4.83 15.90 8.86
CA VAL A 156 5.93 14.94 8.92
C VAL A 156 6.12 14.28 7.58
N GLY A 157 7.21 13.55 7.39
CA GLY A 157 7.39 12.70 6.22
C GLY A 157 8.41 11.62 6.50
N GLY A 158 8.55 10.70 5.57
CA GLY A 158 9.57 9.68 5.53
C GLY A 158 9.48 9.02 4.16
N TRP A 159 10.45 8.18 3.78
CA TRP A 159 10.22 7.38 2.57
C TRP A 159 9.00 6.48 2.80
N TRP A 160 8.94 5.83 3.95
CA TRP A 160 7.74 5.12 4.39
C TRP A 160 7.49 5.29 5.88
N VAL A 161 6.25 5.62 6.23
CA VAL A 161 5.77 5.68 7.61
C VAL A 161 4.51 4.82 7.71
N ASP A 162 4.60 3.73 8.47
CA ASP A 162 3.54 2.75 8.59
C ASP A 162 2.28 3.32 9.27
N ALA A 163 1.13 2.72 8.98
CA ALA A 163 -0.15 3.24 9.45
C ALA A 163 -0.31 3.22 10.97
N TYR A 164 0.37 2.30 11.67
CA TYR A 164 0.39 2.29 13.13
C TYR A 164 1.12 3.53 13.65
N SER A 165 2.32 3.80 13.13
CA SER A 165 3.12 4.98 13.48
C SER A 165 2.38 6.28 13.15
N LEU A 166 1.81 6.43 11.96
CA LEU A 166 1.06 7.64 11.59
C LEU A 166 -0.19 7.84 12.44
N SER A 167 -0.91 6.77 12.78
CA SER A 167 -2.08 6.85 13.67
C SER A 167 -1.70 7.35 15.06
N TYR A 168 -0.61 6.83 15.64
CA TYR A 168 -0.09 7.29 16.92
C TYR A 168 0.35 8.77 16.86
N ILE A 169 1.07 9.15 15.81
CA ILE A 169 1.52 10.53 15.62
C ILE A 169 0.32 11.48 15.49
N LYS A 170 -0.71 11.09 14.74
CA LYS A 170 -1.96 11.86 14.61
C LYS A 170 -2.63 12.06 15.96
N GLU A 171 -2.82 10.98 16.70
CA GLU A 171 -3.57 10.97 17.96
C GLU A 171 -2.86 11.80 19.03
N LYS A 172 -1.54 11.64 19.18
CA LYS A 172 -0.77 12.31 20.23
C LYS A 172 -0.34 13.73 19.86
N TYR A 173 0.12 13.95 18.63
CA TYR A 173 0.76 15.20 18.22
C TYR A 173 -0.09 16.05 17.27
N GLY A 174 -1.20 15.52 16.74
CA GLY A 174 -2.17 16.31 15.99
C GLY A 174 -1.72 16.74 14.59
N ILE A 175 -0.77 16.02 13.98
CA ILE A 175 -0.31 16.32 12.60
C ILE A 175 -1.48 16.29 11.61
N THR A 176 -1.33 16.96 10.47
CA THR A 176 -2.35 16.97 9.42
C THR A 176 -1.81 16.69 8.03
N ALA A 177 -0.49 16.67 7.83
CA ALA A 177 0.13 16.36 6.56
C ALA A 177 1.24 15.31 6.73
N HIS A 178 1.32 14.40 5.77
CA HIS A 178 2.37 13.40 5.67
C HIS A 178 2.96 13.42 4.26
N LEU A 179 4.28 13.39 4.15
CA LEU A 179 4.98 13.15 2.90
C LEU A 179 5.43 11.68 2.88
N GLY A 180 4.85 10.87 2.00
CA GLY A 180 5.28 9.51 1.69
C GLY A 180 5.92 9.42 0.31
N LEU A 181 6.48 8.27 -0.04
CA LEU A 181 6.99 8.02 -1.39
C LEU A 181 5.83 7.79 -2.39
N ALA A 182 5.98 8.26 -3.64
CA ALA A 182 5.03 7.93 -4.70
C ALA A 182 5.08 6.45 -5.06
N ASP A 183 3.97 5.94 -5.57
CA ASP A 183 3.84 4.56 -6.03
C ASP A 183 5.03 4.11 -6.91
N GLN A 184 5.68 3.01 -6.50
CA GLN A 184 6.85 2.46 -7.16
C GLN A 184 6.97 0.95 -6.98
N LEU A 185 7.15 0.24 -8.10
CA LEU A 185 7.33 -1.21 -8.05
C LEU A 185 8.71 -1.61 -7.54
N SER A 186 9.75 -0.81 -7.80
CA SER A 186 11.09 -1.09 -7.30
C SER A 186 12.00 0.12 -7.49
N THR A 187 12.32 0.81 -6.40
CA THR A 187 13.39 1.83 -6.35
C THR A 187 14.08 1.74 -4.98
N ASP A 188 15.41 1.73 -4.97
CA ASP A 188 16.22 1.73 -3.74
C ASP A 188 15.93 0.58 -2.73
N GLY A 189 15.42 -0.55 -3.22
CA GLY A 189 15.01 -1.68 -2.37
C GLY A 189 13.64 -1.48 -1.70
N TYR A 190 12.87 -0.47 -2.12
CA TYR A 190 11.50 -0.25 -1.66
C TYR A 190 10.51 -0.49 -2.79
N GLU A 191 9.66 -1.48 -2.59
CA GLU A 191 8.48 -1.80 -3.39
C GLU A 191 7.25 -1.34 -2.60
N VAL A 192 6.62 -0.27 -3.07
CA VAL A 192 5.34 0.21 -2.54
C VAL A 192 4.43 0.40 -3.72
N TRP A 193 3.55 -0.58 -3.93
CA TRP A 193 2.85 -0.73 -5.19
C TRP A 193 1.34 -0.78 -4.98
N GLY A 194 0.63 0.16 -5.59
CA GLY A 194 -0.83 0.17 -5.65
C GLY A 194 -1.55 1.34 -5.01
N GLU A 195 -0.83 2.39 -4.61
CA GLU A 195 -1.40 3.61 -4.00
C GLU A 195 -2.27 4.39 -4.99
N TYR A 196 -2.76 5.56 -4.62
CA TYR A 196 -3.17 6.51 -5.66
C TYR A 196 -1.99 6.80 -6.57
N TRP A 197 -2.25 7.03 -7.86
CA TRP A 197 -1.17 7.43 -8.76
C TRP A 197 -0.86 8.93 -8.59
N SER A 198 0.19 9.29 -7.86
CA SER A 198 0.73 10.65 -7.77
C SER A 198 -0.32 11.71 -7.42
N SER A 199 -1.23 11.39 -6.49
CA SER A 199 -2.38 12.24 -6.16
C SER A 199 -2.66 12.23 -4.67
N PRO A 200 -2.85 13.38 -4.01
CA PRO A 200 -3.00 13.42 -2.55
C PRO A 200 -4.34 12.83 -2.08
N PHE A 201 -4.29 12.09 -0.97
CA PHE A 201 -5.44 11.40 -0.41
C PHE A 201 -5.42 11.36 1.14
N TYR A 202 -6.51 10.90 1.75
CA TYR A 202 -6.54 10.52 3.15
C TYR A 202 -6.28 9.02 3.27
N PRO A 203 -5.23 8.60 3.98
CA PRO A 203 -4.94 7.19 4.16
C PRO A 203 -5.95 6.53 5.10
N SER A 204 -6.01 5.21 5.05
CA SER A 204 -6.73 4.38 6.01
C SER A 204 -5.92 4.27 7.31
N LYS A 205 -6.61 4.19 8.45
CA LYS A 205 -6.01 3.90 9.76
C LYS A 205 -5.26 2.56 9.79
N ASN A 206 -5.55 1.66 8.85
CA ASN A 206 -4.96 0.33 8.78
C ASN A 206 -3.78 0.23 7.79
N HIS A 207 -3.66 1.16 6.85
CA HIS A 207 -2.65 1.08 5.78
C HIS A 207 -2.41 2.45 5.13
N THR A 208 -1.16 2.95 5.18
CA THR A 208 -0.79 4.28 4.69
C THR A 208 -1.04 4.43 3.20
N GLY A 209 -0.66 3.44 2.39
CA GLY A 209 -0.88 3.47 0.94
C GLY A 209 -2.33 3.24 0.46
N ILE A 210 -3.30 3.01 1.34
CA ILE A 210 -4.70 2.76 0.94
C ILE A 210 -5.55 3.98 1.27
N PRO A 211 -6.27 4.57 0.29
CA PRO A 211 -7.21 5.65 0.57
C PRO A 211 -8.37 5.18 1.44
N ALA A 212 -8.79 6.03 2.37
CA ALA A 212 -9.92 5.73 3.23
C ALA A 212 -11.24 5.78 2.47
N GLY A 213 -11.88 4.62 2.27
CA GLY A 213 -13.21 4.52 1.65
C GLY A 213 -14.37 5.05 2.49
N THR A 214 -14.17 5.27 3.80
CA THR A 214 -15.18 5.81 4.71
C THR A 214 -14.56 6.77 5.72
N VAL A 215 -15.40 7.61 6.35
CA VAL A 215 -14.96 8.54 7.41
C VAL A 215 -14.43 7.79 8.63
N ASP A 216 -14.99 6.63 8.97
CA ASP A 216 -14.55 5.84 10.13
C ASP A 216 -13.16 5.23 9.92
N ALA A 217 -12.89 4.76 8.70
CA ALA A 217 -11.58 4.23 8.32
C ALA A 217 -10.53 5.34 8.11
N LYS A 218 -10.96 6.60 7.96
CA LYS A 218 -10.09 7.73 7.63
C LYS A 218 -9.08 8.05 8.73
N LEU A 219 -7.80 7.97 8.40
CA LEU A 219 -6.76 8.68 9.12
C LEU A 219 -6.73 10.12 8.58
N ASP A 220 -7.12 11.08 9.42
CA ASP A 220 -7.33 12.49 9.02
C ASP A 220 -6.00 13.25 8.85
N ILE A 221 -5.15 12.74 7.97
CA ILE A 221 -3.86 13.26 7.51
C ILE A 221 -3.92 13.31 5.99
N VAL A 222 -3.47 14.40 5.39
CA VAL A 222 -3.33 14.48 3.93
C VAL A 222 -2.00 13.86 3.55
N GLU A 223 -2.06 12.76 2.82
CA GLU A 223 -0.92 12.11 2.17
C GLU A 223 -0.50 12.94 0.96
N LEU A 224 0.78 13.29 0.89
CA LEU A 224 1.41 13.91 -0.27
C LEU A 224 2.51 12.97 -0.77
N GLU A 225 2.51 12.69 -2.06
CA GLU A 225 3.48 11.77 -2.64
C GLU A 225 4.76 12.51 -3.10
N TRP A 226 5.91 12.00 -2.66
CA TRP A 226 7.24 12.46 -3.06
C TRP A 226 7.59 11.96 -4.46
N ALA A 227 8.26 12.81 -5.23
CA ALA A 227 8.72 12.51 -6.59
C ALA A 227 7.61 12.02 -7.54
N PRO A 228 6.54 12.82 -7.78
CA PRO A 228 5.45 12.45 -8.69
C PRO A 228 5.93 11.85 -10.01
N ARG A 229 5.24 10.78 -10.44
CA ARG A 229 5.69 9.87 -11.49
C ARG A 229 4.86 10.05 -12.76
N ASP A 230 5.53 9.96 -13.91
CA ASP A 230 4.88 9.92 -15.20
C ASP A 230 3.85 8.79 -15.25
N PRO A 231 2.58 9.09 -15.56
CA PRO A 231 1.52 8.09 -15.56
C PRO A 231 1.81 6.85 -16.40
N LEU A 232 2.46 6.99 -17.56
CA LEU A 232 2.66 5.92 -18.52
C LEU A 232 4.06 5.30 -18.41
N ASN A 233 5.10 6.13 -18.38
CA ASN A 233 6.48 5.65 -18.36
C ASN A 233 6.91 5.29 -16.93
N GLY A 234 6.43 6.03 -15.93
CA GLY A 234 6.64 5.75 -14.51
C GLY A 234 6.02 4.43 -14.06
N TYR A 235 4.91 4.02 -14.69
CA TYR A 235 4.29 2.71 -14.46
C TYR A 235 5.19 1.52 -14.83
N LYS A 236 6.20 1.76 -15.69
CA LYS A 236 7.21 0.76 -16.08
C LYS A 236 8.55 0.95 -15.39
N ASP A 237 9.01 2.19 -15.27
CA ASP A 237 10.22 2.54 -14.54
C ASP A 237 9.99 3.81 -13.73
N SER A 238 10.02 3.64 -12.41
CA SER A 238 10.02 4.68 -11.39
C SER A 238 10.87 5.92 -11.68
N LYS A 239 11.96 5.83 -12.44
CA LYS A 239 12.84 6.96 -12.71
C LYS A 239 12.25 8.00 -13.67
N TYR A 240 11.13 7.69 -14.34
CA TYR A 240 10.32 8.70 -15.02
C TYR A 240 9.54 9.52 -13.98
N SER A 241 10.26 10.39 -13.28
CA SER A 241 9.78 11.15 -12.12
C SER A 241 10.24 12.60 -12.17
N THR A 242 9.68 13.46 -11.32
CA THR A 242 10.19 14.83 -11.15
C THR A 242 11.62 14.91 -10.59
N GLN A 243 12.15 13.84 -9.99
CA GLN A 243 13.51 13.78 -9.42
C GLN A 243 14.54 13.19 -10.39
N ASP A 244 14.18 12.10 -11.07
CA ASP A 244 15.14 11.20 -11.74
C ASP A 244 15.06 11.26 -13.27
N TYR A 245 14.21 12.11 -13.84
CA TYR A 245 13.98 12.18 -15.28
C TYR A 245 15.27 12.37 -16.11
N THR A 246 16.29 13.02 -15.54
CA THR A 246 17.60 13.20 -16.19
C THR A 246 18.33 11.87 -16.41
N LEU A 247 18.16 10.88 -15.50
CA LEU A 247 18.67 9.52 -15.66
C LEU A 247 17.97 8.77 -16.80
N MET A 248 16.76 9.21 -17.16
CA MET A 248 15.97 8.67 -18.27
C MET A 248 16.17 9.44 -19.57
N SER A 249 17.27 10.21 -19.68
CA SER A 249 17.61 11.03 -20.84
C SER A 249 16.52 12.04 -21.22
N GLN A 250 15.70 12.45 -20.23
CA GLN A 250 14.70 13.51 -20.43
C GLN A 250 15.27 14.87 -20.03
N ASP A 251 14.70 15.92 -20.58
CA ASP A 251 15.12 17.30 -20.34
C ASP A 251 14.14 18.04 -19.42
N PHE A 252 14.41 19.32 -19.16
CA PHE A 252 13.54 20.13 -18.31
C PHE A 252 12.16 20.40 -18.92
N ASN A 253 11.99 20.29 -20.23
CA ASN A 253 10.68 20.44 -20.85
C ASN A 253 9.79 19.25 -20.46
N TYR A 254 10.35 18.05 -20.33
CA TYR A 254 9.67 16.92 -19.72
C TYR A 254 9.24 17.21 -18.27
N PHE A 255 10.14 17.77 -17.45
CA PHE A 255 9.80 18.21 -16.09
C PHE A 255 8.64 19.23 -16.07
N GLU A 256 8.67 20.27 -16.91
CA GLU A 256 7.59 21.26 -16.98
C GLU A 256 6.25 20.62 -17.41
N LYS A 257 6.27 19.65 -18.33
CA LYS A 257 5.05 18.90 -18.70
C LYS A 257 4.47 18.13 -17.51
N LEU A 258 5.30 17.44 -16.72
CA LEU A 258 4.85 16.75 -15.51
C LEU A 258 4.26 17.72 -14.49
N VAL A 259 4.91 18.86 -14.26
CA VAL A 259 4.40 19.90 -13.36
C VAL A 259 3.03 20.38 -13.79
N ARG A 260 2.85 20.71 -15.07
CA ARG A 260 1.56 21.19 -15.60
C ARG A 260 0.49 20.10 -15.62
N LEU A 261 0.87 18.84 -15.82
CA LEU A 261 -0.05 17.71 -15.78
C LEU A 261 -0.70 17.58 -14.40
N PHE A 262 0.10 17.55 -13.34
CA PHE A 262 -0.41 17.30 -11.98
C PHE A 262 -0.91 18.57 -11.27
N ALA A 263 -0.21 19.70 -11.42
CA ALA A 263 -0.62 20.95 -10.78
C ALA A 263 -1.89 21.55 -11.42
N GLY A 264 -2.13 21.26 -12.70
CA GLY A 264 -3.31 21.70 -13.42
C GLY A 264 -4.57 21.02 -12.89
N GLN A 265 -5.65 21.78 -12.68
CA GLN A 265 -6.91 21.24 -12.18
C GLN A 265 -7.60 20.35 -13.23
N HIS A 266 -7.45 20.69 -14.51
CA HIS A 266 -8.17 20.04 -15.61
C HIS A 266 -9.67 19.93 -15.30
N ASN A 267 -10.24 18.73 -15.35
CA ASN A 267 -11.64 18.46 -14.98
C ASN A 267 -11.80 17.93 -13.53
N ASN A 268 -10.72 17.89 -12.75
CA ASN A 268 -10.77 17.49 -11.34
C ASN A 268 -11.27 18.65 -10.44
N GLN A 269 -11.54 18.33 -9.18
CA GLN A 269 -11.88 19.36 -8.18
C GLN A 269 -10.67 20.21 -7.78
N PHE A 270 -9.45 19.70 -7.99
CA PHE A 270 -8.18 20.40 -7.84
C PHE A 270 -7.07 19.69 -8.61
N GLY A 271 -5.95 20.38 -8.83
CA GLY A 271 -4.67 19.80 -9.23
C GLY A 271 -3.62 20.08 -8.16
N GLN A 272 -2.72 19.14 -7.91
CA GLN A 272 -1.61 19.32 -6.98
C GLN A 272 -0.39 18.52 -7.43
N ILE A 273 0.79 19.12 -7.26
CA ILE A 273 2.06 18.41 -7.37
C ILE A 273 2.99 18.77 -6.20
N THR A 274 3.68 17.77 -5.68
CA THR A 274 4.75 17.95 -4.68
C THR A 274 6.09 18.05 -5.38
N LEU A 275 6.84 19.11 -5.11
CA LEU A 275 8.17 19.36 -5.66
C LEU A 275 9.17 19.69 -4.55
N GLY A 276 10.45 19.50 -4.85
CA GLY A 276 11.55 19.88 -3.97
C GLY A 276 12.79 19.05 -4.27
N LEU A 277 13.78 19.13 -3.40
CA LEU A 277 14.96 18.28 -3.48
C LEU A 277 15.41 17.94 -2.05
N GLU A 278 15.99 16.76 -1.87
CA GLU A 278 16.59 16.39 -0.59
C GLU A 278 17.66 17.41 -0.22
N GLY A 279 17.62 17.93 1.00
CA GLY A 279 18.53 18.91 1.57
C GLY A 279 19.86 18.33 2.06
N ASP A 280 20.21 17.12 1.63
CA ASP A 280 21.38 16.38 2.06
C ASP A 280 22.50 16.35 1.00
N PHE A 281 22.29 16.89 -0.21
CA PHE A 281 23.38 17.13 -1.15
C PHE A 281 24.36 18.21 -0.65
N PRO A 282 25.61 18.22 -1.13
CA PRO A 282 26.56 19.30 -0.81
C PRO A 282 26.05 20.67 -1.28
N ALA A 283 26.50 21.75 -0.65
CA ALA A 283 26.00 23.11 -0.91
C ALA A 283 26.11 23.56 -2.38
N ASN A 284 27.09 23.04 -3.13
CA ASN A 284 27.27 23.34 -4.56
C ASN A 284 26.14 22.77 -5.45
N SER A 285 25.35 21.80 -4.96
CA SER A 285 24.15 21.30 -5.63
C SER A 285 23.00 22.29 -5.62
N TYR A 286 23.04 23.35 -4.80
CA TYR A 286 21.99 24.39 -4.72
C TYR A 286 22.49 25.76 -5.18
N THR A 287 23.40 25.80 -6.15
CA THR A 287 23.87 27.05 -6.76
C THR A 287 22.78 27.67 -7.65
N GLU A 288 22.95 28.94 -8.03
CA GLU A 288 21.99 29.65 -8.90
C GLU A 288 21.85 29.02 -10.30
N ASN A 289 22.82 28.21 -10.72
CA ASN A 289 22.82 27.46 -11.98
C ASN A 289 22.43 25.97 -11.79
N SER A 290 22.04 25.56 -10.59
CA SER A 290 21.64 24.18 -10.30
C SER A 290 20.28 23.83 -10.91
N GLU A 291 20.04 22.53 -11.07
CA GLU A 291 18.72 22.03 -11.48
C GLU A 291 17.63 22.47 -10.49
N PHE A 292 17.90 22.40 -9.19
CA PHE A 292 16.97 22.90 -8.16
C PHE A 292 16.61 24.38 -8.35
N ALA A 293 17.59 25.25 -8.63
CA ALA A 293 17.33 26.67 -8.90
C ALA A 293 16.47 26.87 -10.14
N ARG A 294 16.69 26.07 -11.19
CA ARG A 294 15.89 26.08 -12.41
C ARG A 294 14.44 25.65 -12.14
N GLN A 295 14.24 24.60 -11.36
CA GLN A 295 12.92 24.13 -10.94
C GLN A 295 12.17 25.19 -10.11
N MET A 296 12.82 25.79 -9.10
CA MET A 296 12.21 26.85 -8.30
C MET A 296 11.89 28.10 -9.14
N GLY A 297 12.71 28.41 -10.14
CA GLY A 297 12.45 29.47 -11.11
C GLY A 297 11.20 29.21 -11.96
N LEU A 298 10.99 27.95 -12.41
CA LEU A 298 9.76 27.56 -13.10
C LEU A 298 8.54 27.69 -12.17
N VAL A 299 8.63 27.20 -10.93
CA VAL A 299 7.53 27.32 -9.96
C VAL A 299 7.16 28.79 -9.73
N ARG A 300 8.17 29.67 -9.60
CA ARG A 300 7.94 31.11 -9.51
C ARG A 300 7.27 31.69 -10.75
N LYS A 301 7.70 31.27 -11.95
CA LYS A 301 7.09 31.71 -13.21
C LYS A 301 5.61 31.32 -13.27
N LEU A 302 5.29 30.06 -12.98
CA LEU A 302 3.92 29.53 -12.96
C LEU A 302 3.03 30.27 -11.93
N ALA A 303 3.59 30.58 -10.75
CA ALA A 303 2.89 31.37 -9.75
C ALA A 303 2.58 32.81 -10.23
N ASN A 304 3.52 33.44 -10.96
CA ASN A 304 3.35 34.79 -11.49
C ASN A 304 2.38 34.87 -12.68
N GLU A 305 2.22 33.79 -13.45
CA GLU A 305 1.18 33.66 -14.48
C GLU A 305 -0.24 33.76 -13.86
N GLY A 306 -0.36 33.49 -12.55
CA GLY A 306 -1.58 33.67 -11.77
C GLY A 306 -2.48 32.44 -11.72
N ASP A 307 -2.07 31.35 -12.38
CA ASP A 307 -2.84 30.12 -12.49
C ASP A 307 -2.56 29.13 -11.35
N TYR A 308 -1.38 29.19 -10.72
CA TYR A 308 -0.94 28.22 -9.71
C TYR A 308 -0.69 28.88 -8.35
N THR A 309 -1.19 28.25 -7.30
CA THR A 309 -0.92 28.61 -5.91
C THR A 309 0.22 27.76 -5.37
N VAL A 310 1.31 28.41 -4.95
CA VAL A 310 2.43 27.71 -4.31
C VAL A 310 2.16 27.61 -2.81
N THR A 311 2.31 26.42 -2.24
CA THR A 311 2.02 26.12 -0.83
C THR A 311 3.17 25.38 -0.16
N ASN A 312 3.20 25.43 1.18
CA ASN A 312 3.85 24.41 1.99
C ASN A 312 2.81 23.29 2.33
N MET A 313 3.25 22.21 2.95
CA MET A 313 2.39 21.06 3.31
C MET A 313 1.27 21.45 4.27
N LYS A 314 1.55 22.24 5.32
CA LYS A 314 0.53 22.69 6.28
C LYS A 314 -0.59 23.45 5.60
N ASP A 315 -0.27 24.38 4.71
CA ASP A 315 -1.24 25.24 4.05
C ASP A 315 -2.09 24.42 3.06
N PHE A 316 -1.46 23.52 2.29
CA PHE A 316 -2.18 22.61 1.40
C PHE A 316 -3.10 21.66 2.18
N SER A 317 -2.59 21.02 3.22
CA SER A 317 -3.36 20.12 4.08
C SER A 317 -4.55 20.83 4.73
N SER A 318 -4.35 22.07 5.19
CA SER A 318 -5.43 22.89 5.76
C SER A 318 -6.52 23.18 4.73
N TRP A 319 -6.14 23.52 3.50
CA TRP A 319 -7.09 23.72 2.40
C TRP A 319 -7.83 22.42 2.05
N TYR A 320 -7.10 21.32 1.83
CA TYR A 320 -7.65 20.02 1.43
C TYR A 320 -8.64 19.51 2.48
N ARG A 321 -8.29 19.62 3.77
CA ARG A 321 -9.16 19.22 4.90
C ARG A 321 -10.42 20.05 5.04
N LYS A 322 -10.33 21.34 4.72
CA LYS A 322 -11.50 22.20 4.68
C LYS A 322 -12.41 21.89 3.49
N GLN A 323 -11.83 21.59 2.33
CA GLN A 323 -12.57 21.33 1.10
C GLN A 323 -13.21 19.93 1.09
N PHE A 324 -12.51 18.94 1.63
CA PHE A 324 -12.92 17.52 1.64
C PHE A 324 -13.00 17.00 3.08
N PRO A 325 -14.02 17.37 3.87
CA PRO A 325 -14.14 16.93 5.26
C PRO A 325 -14.48 15.43 5.41
N GLY A 326 -15.04 14.82 4.35
CA GLY A 326 -15.37 13.39 4.28
C GLY A 326 -14.15 12.54 3.93
N VAL A 327 -14.23 11.83 2.81
CA VAL A 327 -13.12 11.06 2.21
C VAL A 327 -12.49 11.83 1.04
N SER A 328 -11.42 11.30 0.47
CA SER A 328 -10.78 11.91 -0.70
C SER A 328 -11.70 11.90 -1.92
N PRO A 329 -11.70 12.97 -2.73
CA PRO A 329 -12.45 12.99 -3.97
C PRO A 329 -11.80 12.07 -5.02
N VAL A 330 -12.54 11.80 -6.08
CA VAL A 330 -11.97 11.17 -7.28
C VAL A 330 -10.91 12.07 -7.93
N GLN A 331 -9.83 11.45 -8.42
CA GLN A 331 -8.78 12.08 -9.22
C GLN A 331 -8.62 11.35 -10.54
N VAL A 332 -8.73 12.08 -11.66
CA VAL A 332 -8.52 11.56 -13.01
C VAL A 332 -7.26 12.17 -13.60
N ILE A 333 -6.38 11.33 -14.12
CA ILE A 333 -5.17 11.78 -14.83
C ILE A 333 -5.27 11.27 -16.26
N GLU A 334 -5.52 12.18 -17.20
CA GLU A 334 -5.49 11.90 -18.63
C GLU A 334 -4.22 12.52 -19.23
N THR A 335 -3.39 11.69 -19.88
CA THR A 335 -2.20 12.19 -20.56
C THR A 335 -1.91 11.41 -21.83
N ASN A 336 -1.46 12.11 -22.86
CA ASN A 336 -0.67 11.48 -23.92
C ASN A 336 0.71 11.13 -23.36
N ASP A 337 1.42 10.25 -24.05
CA ASP A 337 2.79 9.94 -23.69
C ASP A 337 3.69 11.20 -23.73
N LEU A 338 4.30 11.53 -22.60
CA LEU A 338 5.10 12.74 -22.44
C LEU A 338 6.43 12.69 -23.21
N ILE A 339 6.91 11.47 -23.53
CA ILE A 339 8.10 11.24 -24.36
C ILE A 339 7.77 11.12 -25.87
N GLY A 340 6.49 11.21 -26.24
CA GLY A 340 6.07 11.41 -27.62
C GLY A 340 5.67 10.16 -28.42
N THR A 341 5.39 9.01 -27.79
CA THR A 341 4.71 7.93 -28.50
C THR A 341 3.23 8.24 -28.74
N ASN A 342 2.60 7.55 -29.69
CA ASN A 342 1.17 7.68 -29.96
C ASN A 342 0.32 6.84 -28.98
N SER A 343 0.65 6.94 -27.68
CA SER A 343 -0.09 6.28 -26.60
C SER A 343 -0.74 7.32 -25.70
N LYS A 344 -1.88 6.96 -25.14
CA LYS A 344 -2.58 7.72 -24.10
C LYS A 344 -2.79 6.83 -22.90
N LEU A 345 -2.72 7.41 -21.71
CA LEU A 345 -3.10 6.75 -20.46
C LEU A 345 -4.13 7.59 -19.71
N ILE A 346 -5.07 6.89 -19.09
CA ILE A 346 -6.08 7.46 -18.21
C ILE A 346 -6.03 6.70 -16.89
N TRP A 347 -5.74 7.40 -15.79
CA TRP A 347 -5.95 6.88 -14.44
C TRP A 347 -7.26 7.42 -13.89
N TYR A 348 -8.03 6.56 -13.23
CA TYR A 348 -9.16 6.93 -12.40
C TYR A 348 -8.89 6.41 -10.99
N ASN A 349 -8.64 7.33 -10.05
CA ASN A 349 -8.36 7.04 -8.65
C ASN A 349 -9.58 7.40 -7.80
N SER A 350 -10.16 6.42 -7.11
CA SER A 350 -11.27 6.60 -6.17
C SER A 350 -10.98 5.88 -4.85
N PRO A 351 -11.66 6.26 -3.74
CA PRO A 351 -11.38 5.64 -2.45
C PRO A 351 -11.67 4.14 -2.37
N ASN A 352 -12.41 3.58 -3.34
CA ASN A 352 -12.75 2.15 -3.38
C ASN A 352 -11.91 1.35 -4.37
N TYR A 353 -11.36 2.00 -5.40
CA TYR A 353 -10.52 1.36 -6.41
C TYR A 353 -9.74 2.38 -7.25
N ARG A 354 -8.66 1.92 -7.88
CA ARG A 354 -8.04 2.60 -9.01
C ARG A 354 -8.12 1.74 -10.27
N VAL A 355 -8.07 2.39 -11.42
CA VAL A 355 -7.96 1.72 -12.73
C VAL A 355 -7.09 2.53 -13.68
N GLY A 356 -6.18 1.84 -14.36
CA GLY A 356 -5.34 2.39 -15.42
C GLY A 356 -5.77 1.88 -16.80
N ILE A 357 -6.05 2.79 -17.72
CA ILE A 357 -6.55 2.49 -19.07
C ILE A 357 -5.57 3.05 -20.09
N ARG A 358 -4.95 2.17 -20.89
CA ARG A 358 -4.02 2.54 -21.95
C ARG A 358 -4.68 2.43 -23.30
N TYR A 359 -4.56 3.48 -24.10
CA TYR A 359 -4.85 3.45 -25.53
C TYR A 359 -3.56 3.55 -26.33
N THR A 360 -3.38 2.69 -27.33
CA THR A 360 -2.22 2.70 -28.24
C THR A 360 -2.71 2.86 -29.67
N ALA A 361 -2.44 4.01 -30.29
CA ALA A 361 -3.01 4.35 -31.59
C ALA A 361 -2.53 3.46 -32.74
N PHE A 362 -1.26 3.03 -32.72
CA PHE A 362 -0.71 2.18 -33.79
C PHE A 362 -1.42 0.82 -33.87
N SER A 363 -1.76 0.24 -32.72
CA SER A 363 -2.46 -1.04 -32.65
C SER A 363 -3.98 -0.89 -32.53
N GLN A 364 -4.49 0.34 -32.38
CA GLN A 364 -5.91 0.66 -32.12
C GLN A 364 -6.47 -0.15 -30.94
N LYS A 365 -5.65 -0.31 -29.89
CA LYS A 365 -6.00 -1.10 -28.70
C LYS A 365 -6.28 -0.20 -27.52
N THR A 366 -7.36 -0.51 -26.81
CA THR A 366 -7.67 0.04 -25.49
C THR A 366 -7.65 -1.08 -24.47
N GLU A 367 -6.79 -0.95 -23.47
CA GLU A 367 -6.49 -1.98 -22.49
C GLU A 367 -6.66 -1.45 -21.07
N ILE A 368 -7.27 -2.23 -20.19
CA ILE A 368 -7.14 -2.02 -18.74
C ILE A 368 -5.85 -2.72 -18.30
N VAL A 369 -4.88 -1.92 -17.84
CA VAL A 369 -3.53 -2.37 -17.47
C VAL A 369 -3.33 -2.50 -15.96
N ASP A 370 -4.15 -1.81 -15.17
CA ASP A 370 -4.17 -1.89 -13.71
C ASP A 370 -5.62 -1.79 -13.22
N LEU A 371 -5.98 -2.61 -12.24
CA LEU A 371 -7.23 -2.53 -11.49
C LEU A 371 -6.96 -3.03 -10.07
N ARG A 372 -7.03 -2.14 -9.08
CA ARG A 372 -6.88 -2.47 -7.65
C ARG A 372 -8.09 -2.07 -6.88
N ILE A 373 -8.49 -2.94 -5.95
CA ILE A 373 -9.65 -2.73 -5.09
C ILE A 373 -9.15 -2.45 -3.68
N TYR A 374 -9.45 -1.26 -3.17
CA TYR A 374 -9.06 -0.84 -1.83
C TYR A 374 -9.96 -1.49 -0.79
N GLN A 375 -9.39 -2.44 -0.05
CA GLN A 375 -10.09 -3.13 1.02
C GLN A 375 -10.11 -2.25 2.28
N SER A 376 -11.27 -2.08 2.91
CA SER A 376 -11.44 -1.16 4.04
C SER A 376 -10.60 -1.54 5.27
N ASP A 377 -10.44 -2.84 5.49
CA ASP A 377 -9.79 -3.42 6.68
C ASP A 377 -8.47 -4.12 6.38
N PHE A 378 -7.90 -3.90 5.20
CA PHE A 378 -6.60 -4.46 4.87
C PHE A 378 -5.52 -3.72 5.64
N ARG A 379 -4.81 -4.46 6.48
CA ARG A 379 -3.71 -3.98 7.29
C ARG A 379 -2.42 -4.12 6.52
N GLU A 380 -1.63 -3.08 6.62
CA GLU A 380 -0.26 -3.09 6.16
C GLU A 380 0.53 -4.28 6.76
N PRO A 381 1.43 -4.93 5.99
CA PRO A 381 2.18 -6.09 6.47
C PRO A 381 2.91 -5.90 7.80
N TYR A 382 3.54 -4.75 7.99
CA TYR A 382 4.39 -4.45 9.15
C TYR A 382 3.64 -3.66 10.23
N PHE A 383 2.30 -3.70 10.22
CA PHE A 383 1.47 -2.93 11.16
C PHE A 383 1.75 -3.29 12.63
N LEU A 384 1.90 -4.59 12.93
CA LEU A 384 2.27 -5.08 14.28
C LEU A 384 3.65 -5.76 14.31
N LEU A 385 4.05 -6.34 13.19
CA LEU A 385 5.28 -7.10 13.07
C LEU A 385 6.39 -6.20 12.52
N PRO A 386 7.62 -6.31 13.03
CA PRO A 386 8.74 -5.57 12.46
C PRO A 386 9.10 -6.15 11.09
N ASN A 387 9.46 -5.28 10.15
CA ASN A 387 10.17 -5.69 8.94
C ASN A 387 11.60 -6.11 9.33
N THR A 388 11.94 -7.39 9.18
CA THR A 388 13.30 -7.88 9.41
C THR A 388 14.16 -7.89 8.15
N ASP A 389 13.56 -7.66 6.99
CA ASP A 389 14.22 -7.72 5.70
C ASP A 389 14.93 -6.39 5.35
N LYS A 390 15.90 -6.49 4.46
CA LYS A 390 16.65 -5.31 3.98
C LYS A 390 15.82 -4.43 3.05
N ASP A 391 14.85 -5.04 2.39
CA ASP A 391 13.96 -4.41 1.43
C ASP A 391 12.61 -4.13 2.10
N LEU A 392 11.86 -3.18 1.54
CA LEU A 392 10.48 -2.89 1.94
C LEU A 392 9.54 -3.44 0.88
N THR A 393 8.59 -4.29 1.26
CA THR A 393 7.57 -4.81 0.34
C THR A 393 6.17 -4.51 0.87
N ILE A 394 5.52 -3.52 0.25
CA ILE A 394 4.14 -3.12 0.50
C ILE A 394 3.36 -3.27 -0.79
N TYR A 395 2.59 -4.35 -0.90
CA TYR A 395 1.82 -4.65 -2.09
C TYR A 395 0.32 -4.58 -1.79
N ILE A 396 -0.40 -3.63 -2.42
CA ILE A 396 -1.85 -3.50 -2.26
C ILE A 396 -2.58 -4.50 -3.16
N PRO A 397 -3.67 -5.15 -2.71
CA PRO A 397 -4.36 -6.14 -3.52
C PRO A 397 -4.79 -5.69 -4.93
N SER A 398 -4.46 -6.51 -5.94
CA SER A 398 -4.70 -6.24 -7.36
C SER A 398 -5.55 -7.31 -8.02
N VAL A 399 -6.40 -6.86 -8.95
CA VAL A 399 -7.22 -7.70 -9.83
C VAL A 399 -6.58 -7.79 -11.22
N ILE A 400 -6.08 -6.66 -11.71
CA ILE A 400 -5.26 -6.53 -12.91
C ILE A 400 -4.01 -5.75 -12.52
N ASP A 401 -2.83 -6.26 -12.86
CA ASP A 401 -1.55 -5.59 -12.67
C ASP A 401 -0.55 -6.03 -13.74
N GLN A 402 -0.46 -5.25 -14.81
CA GLN A 402 0.41 -5.56 -15.93
C GLN A 402 1.90 -5.41 -15.58
N SER A 403 2.26 -4.59 -14.60
CA SER A 403 3.67 -4.36 -14.27
C SER A 403 4.32 -5.58 -13.60
N THR A 404 3.57 -6.33 -12.78
CA THR A 404 4.07 -7.57 -12.17
C THR A 404 3.80 -8.82 -13.00
N ASP A 405 2.69 -8.87 -13.74
CA ASP A 405 2.43 -9.92 -14.74
C ASP A 405 2.07 -9.28 -16.07
N PRO A 406 2.99 -9.23 -17.06
CA PRO A 406 2.73 -8.63 -18.37
C PRO A 406 1.52 -9.21 -19.12
N LYS A 407 1.07 -10.42 -18.76
CA LYS A 407 -0.10 -11.08 -19.35
C LYS A 407 -1.40 -10.74 -18.62
N ASN A 408 -1.33 -10.16 -17.42
CA ASN A 408 -2.49 -9.75 -16.65
C ASN A 408 -2.96 -8.37 -17.10
N VAL A 409 -3.61 -8.35 -18.26
CA VAL A 409 -4.18 -7.18 -18.93
C VAL A 409 -5.56 -7.55 -19.49
N TRP A 410 -6.46 -6.57 -19.60
CA TRP A 410 -7.75 -6.75 -20.28
C TRP A 410 -7.83 -5.87 -21.51
N ASP A 411 -7.60 -6.46 -22.68
CA ASP A 411 -7.86 -5.85 -23.99
C ASP A 411 -9.38 -5.78 -24.22
N LEU A 412 -9.93 -4.56 -24.26
CA LEU A 412 -11.36 -4.35 -24.42
C LEU A 412 -11.82 -4.73 -25.82
N LYS A 413 -10.95 -4.67 -26.84
CA LYS A 413 -11.29 -4.88 -28.27
C LYS A 413 -12.45 -3.99 -28.75
N TRP A 414 -12.52 -2.78 -28.21
CA TRP A 414 -13.60 -1.82 -28.48
C TRP A 414 -13.22 -0.71 -29.45
N GLY A 415 -12.01 -0.77 -30.00
CA GLY A 415 -11.52 0.17 -31.01
C GLY A 415 -11.07 1.50 -30.42
N ASP A 416 -11.19 2.55 -31.24
CA ASP A 416 -10.67 3.88 -30.93
C ASP A 416 -11.57 4.65 -29.98
N ILE A 417 -10.92 5.40 -29.09
CA ILE A 417 -11.60 6.36 -28.21
C ILE A 417 -12.08 7.54 -29.04
N LYS A 418 -13.38 7.80 -29.00
CA LYS A 418 -14.03 8.96 -29.63
C LYS A 418 -14.02 10.17 -28.71
N GLU A 419 -14.35 9.97 -27.44
CA GLU A 419 -14.50 11.05 -26.47
C GLU A 419 -14.21 10.55 -25.06
N ILE A 420 -13.59 11.40 -24.24
CA ILE A 420 -13.43 11.21 -22.81
C ILE A 420 -14.10 12.41 -22.14
N LYS A 421 -15.06 12.15 -21.25
CA LYS A 421 -15.84 13.18 -20.58
C LYS A 421 -15.87 12.91 -19.08
N GLN A 422 -15.42 13.89 -18.30
CA GLN A 422 -15.51 13.86 -16.85
C GLN A 422 -16.60 14.85 -16.40
N GLU A 423 -17.53 14.36 -15.58
CA GLU A 423 -18.60 15.16 -14.97
C GLU A 423 -18.68 14.82 -13.48
N ASN A 424 -18.32 15.78 -12.62
CA ASN A 424 -18.13 15.54 -11.19
C ASN A 424 -17.13 14.39 -10.95
N GLU A 425 -17.57 13.30 -10.32
CA GLU A 425 -16.75 12.11 -10.04
C GLU A 425 -16.94 10.98 -11.05
N ARG A 426 -17.77 11.19 -12.09
CA ARG A 426 -17.99 10.22 -13.17
C ARG A 426 -17.01 10.50 -14.31
N LEU A 427 -16.40 9.43 -14.81
CA LEU A 427 -15.61 9.44 -16.05
C LEU A 427 -16.29 8.54 -17.09
N ALA A 428 -16.62 9.10 -18.25
CA ALA A 428 -17.18 8.38 -19.38
C ALA A 428 -16.18 8.35 -20.53
N ILE A 429 -15.94 7.17 -21.09
CA ILE A 429 -15.12 6.95 -22.28
C ILE A 429 -16.03 6.37 -23.36
N SER A 430 -16.25 7.13 -24.43
CA SER A 430 -17.04 6.73 -25.59
C SER A 430 -16.13 6.31 -26.73
N PHE A 431 -16.49 5.23 -27.43
CA PHE A 431 -15.74 4.67 -28.54
C PHE A 431 -16.41 5.00 -29.89
N THR A 432 -15.68 4.83 -30.99
CA THR A 432 -16.16 5.16 -32.34
C THR A 432 -17.29 4.25 -32.84
N ASN A 433 -17.49 3.10 -32.21
CA ASN A 433 -18.52 2.11 -32.51
C ASN A 433 -19.71 2.15 -31.53
N ASP A 434 -19.99 3.32 -30.96
CA ASP A 434 -21.08 3.58 -30.00
C ASP A 434 -21.03 2.75 -28.70
N ARG A 435 -19.88 2.12 -28.42
CA ARG A 435 -19.61 1.49 -27.12
C ARG A 435 -19.16 2.53 -26.10
N LYS A 436 -19.36 2.24 -24.82
CA LYS A 436 -19.08 3.18 -23.74
C LYS A 436 -18.64 2.46 -22.47
N VAL A 437 -17.61 2.99 -21.81
CA VAL A 437 -17.22 2.59 -20.46
C VAL A 437 -17.39 3.76 -19.51
N GLU A 438 -17.95 3.50 -18.32
CA GLU A 438 -18.21 4.53 -17.32
C GLU A 438 -17.65 4.12 -15.97
N PHE A 439 -16.96 5.05 -15.31
CA PHE A 439 -16.39 4.86 -13.98
C PHE A 439 -17.08 5.81 -12.99
N PHE A 440 -17.42 5.27 -11.83
CA PHE A 440 -18.03 5.95 -10.69
C PHE A 440 -17.26 5.56 -9.43
N PRO A 441 -17.33 6.32 -8.33
CA PRO A 441 -16.55 6.04 -7.12
C PRO A 441 -16.74 4.63 -6.55
N ASP A 442 -17.86 3.97 -6.81
CA ASP A 442 -18.26 2.69 -6.23
C ASP A 442 -18.53 1.59 -7.26
N LYS A 443 -18.35 1.85 -8.57
CA LYS A 443 -18.60 0.87 -9.64
C LYS A 443 -18.09 1.37 -11.00
N PHE A 444 -18.01 0.46 -11.96
CA PHE A 444 -17.82 0.81 -13.36
C PHE A 444 -18.64 -0.09 -14.27
N SER A 445 -19.02 0.42 -15.44
CA SER A 445 -19.93 -0.27 -16.35
C SER A 445 -19.48 -0.20 -17.80
N PHE A 446 -19.81 -1.25 -18.55
CA PHE A 446 -19.53 -1.42 -19.97
C PHE A 446 -20.88 -1.57 -20.69
N SER A 447 -21.13 -0.68 -21.66
CA SER A 447 -22.33 -0.67 -22.50
C SER A 447 -21.94 -0.73 -23.99
N PRO A 448 -22.45 -1.69 -24.77
CA PRO A 448 -23.23 -2.85 -24.35
C PRO A 448 -22.33 -3.88 -23.63
N ASN A 449 -22.88 -5.03 -23.31
CA ASN A 449 -22.17 -6.14 -22.66
C ASN A 449 -20.82 -6.49 -23.34
N ILE A 450 -19.82 -6.82 -22.53
CA ILE A 450 -18.44 -7.17 -22.94
C ILE A 450 -18.05 -8.55 -22.44
N ASP A 451 -17.20 -9.24 -23.20
CA ASP A 451 -16.51 -10.44 -22.74
C ASP A 451 -15.60 -10.12 -21.56
N VAL A 452 -16.01 -10.57 -20.37
CA VAL A 452 -15.24 -10.40 -19.14
C VAL A 452 -14.26 -11.56 -18.95
N PRO A 453 -12.95 -11.31 -18.75
CA PRO A 453 -11.95 -12.36 -18.55
C PRO A 453 -12.27 -13.27 -17.36
N THR A 454 -11.94 -14.56 -17.50
CA THR A 454 -12.23 -15.56 -16.47
C THR A 454 -11.58 -15.24 -15.12
N TYR A 455 -10.37 -14.70 -15.12
CA TYR A 455 -9.70 -14.30 -13.87
C TYR A 455 -10.49 -13.21 -13.13
N LEU A 456 -11.17 -12.31 -13.85
CA LEU A 456 -12.01 -11.27 -13.25
C LEU A 456 -13.30 -11.87 -12.67
N THR A 457 -13.95 -12.78 -13.40
CA THR A 457 -15.17 -13.46 -12.94
C THR A 457 -14.96 -14.35 -11.70
N LYS A 458 -13.74 -14.84 -11.49
CA LYS A 458 -13.38 -15.68 -10.34
C LYS A 458 -12.82 -14.87 -9.16
N ASN A 459 -12.52 -13.59 -9.37
CA ASN A 459 -11.86 -12.77 -8.36
C ASN A 459 -12.88 -12.24 -7.35
N SER A 460 -12.69 -12.59 -6.08
CA SER A 460 -13.61 -12.20 -4.99
C SER A 460 -13.60 -10.69 -4.69
N LEU A 461 -12.59 -9.96 -5.15
CA LEU A 461 -12.45 -8.50 -5.00
C LEU A 461 -13.45 -7.71 -5.85
N VAL A 462 -14.14 -8.34 -6.80
CA VAL A 462 -15.16 -7.70 -7.63
C VAL A 462 -16.45 -8.50 -7.67
N LYS A 463 -17.58 -7.80 -7.77
CA LYS A 463 -18.89 -8.39 -8.03
C LYS A 463 -19.33 -7.97 -9.42
N ILE A 464 -19.75 -8.93 -10.24
CA ILE A 464 -20.09 -8.70 -11.64
C ILE A 464 -21.58 -8.99 -11.84
N GLN A 465 -22.29 -8.02 -12.40
CA GLN A 465 -23.68 -8.15 -12.79
C GLN A 465 -23.76 -8.05 -14.31
N ARG A 466 -24.50 -8.98 -14.94
CA ARG A 466 -24.66 -9.05 -16.39
C ARG A 466 -26.12 -8.90 -16.76
N SER A 467 -26.42 -7.89 -17.56
CA SER A 467 -27.69 -7.70 -18.27
C SER A 467 -27.37 -7.29 -19.71
N ASP A 468 -28.06 -6.27 -20.24
CA ASP A 468 -27.68 -5.60 -21.50
C ASP A 468 -26.31 -4.90 -21.37
N ASP A 469 -25.94 -4.52 -20.15
CA ASP A 469 -24.65 -3.96 -19.76
C ASP A 469 -23.89 -4.92 -18.82
N VAL A 470 -22.58 -4.73 -18.70
CA VAL A 470 -21.79 -5.33 -17.61
C VAL A 470 -21.50 -4.26 -16.58
N VAL A 471 -21.92 -4.49 -15.34
CA VAL A 471 -21.57 -3.65 -14.19
C VAL A 471 -20.62 -4.41 -13.29
N ILE A 472 -19.49 -3.80 -12.96
CA ILE A 472 -18.49 -4.33 -12.05
C ILE A 472 -18.44 -3.43 -10.81
N GLN A 473 -18.70 -4.02 -9.65
CA GLN A 473 -18.68 -3.35 -8.37
C GLN A 473 -17.46 -3.83 -7.56
N PRO A 474 -16.58 -2.94 -7.09
CA PRO A 474 -15.59 -3.22 -6.06
C PRO A 474 -16.22 -3.92 -4.85
N ASN A 475 -15.63 -5.03 -4.41
CA ASN A 475 -15.95 -5.66 -3.14
C ASN A 475 -14.89 -5.27 -2.11
N THR A 476 -15.05 -4.12 -1.48
CA THR A 476 -14.10 -3.54 -0.49
C THR A 476 -14.05 -4.31 0.84
N SER A 477 -14.88 -5.35 0.98
CA SER A 477 -15.02 -6.20 2.17
C SER A 477 -14.73 -7.68 1.88
N ALA A 478 -14.18 -8.01 0.72
CA ALA A 478 -13.89 -9.39 0.34
C ALA A 478 -12.86 -10.05 1.27
N MET A 479 -11.93 -9.23 1.79
CA MET A 479 -10.87 -9.66 2.70
C MET A 479 -11.16 -9.19 4.13
N THR A 480 -12.36 -9.48 4.64
CA THR A 480 -12.81 -9.13 6.00
C THR A 480 -12.17 -10.02 7.07
N PHE A 481 -10.85 -9.89 7.21
CA PHE A 481 -10.09 -10.50 8.30
C PHE A 481 -9.30 -9.41 9.02
N PRO A 482 -9.93 -8.40 9.64
CA PRO A 482 -9.26 -7.16 10.11
C PRO A 482 -8.03 -7.39 11.00
N LYS A 483 -7.83 -8.59 11.56
CA LYS A 483 -6.66 -8.97 12.35
C LYS A 483 -5.95 -10.23 11.81
N GLY A 484 -6.13 -10.60 10.55
CA GLY A 484 -5.83 -11.93 10.02
C GLY A 484 -6.92 -12.96 10.35
N GLU A 485 -6.73 -14.21 9.93
CA GLU A 485 -7.64 -15.31 10.22
C GLU A 485 -7.16 -16.07 11.46
N VAL A 486 -8.10 -16.44 12.32
CA VAL A 486 -7.84 -17.33 13.46
C VAL A 486 -8.38 -18.71 13.14
N VAL A 487 -7.53 -19.72 13.26
CA VAL A 487 -7.89 -21.12 13.01
C VAL A 487 -7.63 -21.96 14.24
N LEU A 488 -8.64 -22.74 14.64
CA LEU A 488 -8.49 -23.74 15.68
C LEU A 488 -7.80 -24.97 15.08
N ALA A 489 -6.65 -25.35 15.64
CA ALA A 489 -5.95 -26.56 15.24
C ALA A 489 -5.33 -27.28 16.44
N LEU A 490 -5.00 -28.56 16.25
CA LEU A 490 -4.34 -29.36 17.28
C LEU A 490 -2.98 -28.75 17.66
N THR A 491 -2.60 -28.88 18.92
CA THR A 491 -1.24 -28.52 19.34
C THR A 491 -0.22 -29.53 18.78
N PRO A 492 1.06 -29.13 18.63
CA PRO A 492 2.16 -30.04 18.30
C PRO A 492 2.13 -31.34 19.11
N GLU A 493 1.95 -31.22 20.43
CA GLU A 493 1.95 -32.33 21.37
C GLU A 493 0.78 -33.28 21.11
N ALA A 494 -0.40 -32.73 20.83
CA ALA A 494 -1.59 -33.49 20.48
C ALA A 494 -1.42 -34.23 19.15
N TRP A 495 -0.81 -33.57 18.16
CA TRP A 495 -0.53 -34.19 16.87
C TRP A 495 0.49 -35.32 16.98
N HIS A 496 1.55 -35.11 17.77
CA HIS A 496 2.56 -36.12 18.08
C HIS A 496 1.95 -37.30 18.84
N PHE A 497 1.05 -37.05 19.80
CA PHE A 497 0.31 -38.10 20.50
C PHE A 497 -0.50 -38.97 19.54
N LEU A 498 -1.26 -38.37 18.62
CA LEU A 498 -2.04 -39.11 17.63
C LEU A 498 -1.18 -39.96 16.68
N LYS A 499 0.05 -39.51 16.37
CA LYS A 499 1.01 -40.25 15.54
C LYS A 499 1.66 -41.44 16.27
N GLN A 500 1.48 -41.60 17.58
CA GLN A 500 2.06 -42.73 18.30
C GLN A 500 1.43 -44.06 17.87
N ARG A 501 2.28 -45.07 17.60
CA ARG A 501 1.82 -46.42 17.21
C ARG A 501 0.80 -47.03 18.19
N LYS A 502 0.96 -46.77 19.49
CA LYS A 502 0.04 -47.26 20.54
C LYS A 502 -1.37 -46.68 20.38
N VAL A 503 -1.48 -45.40 20.01
CA VAL A 503 -2.77 -44.74 19.77
C VAL A 503 -3.41 -45.29 18.50
N GLY A 504 -2.63 -45.47 17.43
CA GLY A 504 -3.09 -46.13 16.22
C GLY A 504 -3.62 -47.55 16.47
N LEU A 505 -2.90 -48.35 17.26
CA LEU A 505 -3.35 -49.69 17.68
C LEU A 505 -4.63 -49.64 18.51
N ALA A 506 -4.76 -48.70 19.44
CA ALA A 506 -5.97 -48.54 20.23
C ALA A 506 -7.18 -48.19 19.34
N LEU A 507 -7.01 -47.30 18.36
CA LEU A 507 -8.06 -46.95 17.40
C LEU A 507 -8.46 -48.13 16.51
N LEU A 508 -7.49 -48.96 16.09
CA LEU A 508 -7.76 -50.20 15.34
C LEU A 508 -8.53 -51.22 16.17
N LEU A 509 -8.14 -51.42 17.44
CA LEU A 509 -8.86 -52.31 18.36
C LEU A 509 -10.29 -51.83 18.59
N TRP A 510 -10.50 -50.52 18.76
CA TRP A 510 -11.82 -49.91 18.84
C TRP A 510 -12.66 -50.12 17.58
N GLY A 511 -12.07 -49.94 16.38
CA GLY A 511 -12.72 -50.28 15.11
C GLY A 511 -13.09 -51.76 15.02
N GLY A 512 -12.25 -52.64 15.55
CA GLY A 512 -12.50 -54.08 15.68
C GLY A 512 -13.75 -54.38 16.52
N VAL A 513 -13.93 -53.70 17.67
CA VAL A 513 -15.13 -53.86 18.52
C VAL A 513 -16.40 -53.51 17.74
N LEU A 514 -16.38 -52.43 16.95
CA LEU A 514 -17.50 -52.04 16.09
C LEU A 514 -17.80 -53.08 15.01
N MET A 515 -16.77 -53.63 14.36
CA MET A 515 -16.95 -54.71 13.38
C MET A 515 -17.54 -55.98 14.01
N VAL A 516 -17.15 -56.34 15.24
CA VAL A 516 -17.73 -57.47 15.97
C VAL A 516 -19.21 -57.23 16.29
N LEU A 517 -19.58 -56.03 16.74
CA LEU A 517 -20.99 -55.68 16.99
C LEU A 517 -21.84 -55.79 15.72
N VAL A 518 -21.32 -55.34 14.58
CA VAL A 518 -21.99 -55.46 13.27
C VAL A 518 -22.11 -56.94 12.87
N PHE A 519 -21.04 -57.72 12.98
CA PHE A 519 -21.04 -59.14 12.65
C PHE A 519 -22.04 -59.94 13.50
N LEU A 520 -22.07 -59.71 14.82
CA LEU A 520 -23.05 -60.33 15.72
C LEU A 520 -24.48 -59.93 15.35
N GLY A 521 -24.71 -58.69 14.92
CA GLY A 521 -26.00 -58.21 14.44
C GLY A 521 -26.47 -58.89 13.15
N ILE A 522 -25.53 -59.27 12.26
CA ILE A 522 -25.81 -60.06 11.05
C ILE A 522 -26.11 -61.52 11.43
N ARG A 523 -25.31 -62.11 12.34
CA ARG A 523 -25.41 -63.53 12.70
C ARG A 523 -26.63 -63.87 13.55
N PHE A 524 -27.12 -62.93 14.36
CA PHE A 524 -28.20 -63.13 15.33
C PHE A 524 -29.34 -62.09 15.16
N PRO A 525 -30.31 -62.35 14.25
CA PRO A 525 -31.36 -61.39 13.91
C PRO A 525 -32.26 -60.97 15.08
N ARG A 526 -32.45 -61.84 16.08
CA ARG A 526 -33.30 -61.58 17.25
C ARG A 526 -32.77 -60.48 18.17
N ILE A 527 -31.45 -60.29 18.26
CA ILE A 527 -30.79 -59.28 19.11
C ILE A 527 -30.21 -58.11 18.30
N ARG A 528 -30.31 -58.16 16.97
CA ARG A 528 -29.87 -57.12 16.04
C ARG A 528 -30.31 -55.69 16.42
N PRO A 529 -31.58 -55.40 16.79
CA PRO A 529 -31.96 -54.04 17.17
C PRO A 529 -31.20 -53.54 18.40
N ILE A 530 -30.96 -54.41 19.39
CA ILE A 530 -30.19 -54.09 20.59
C ILE A 530 -28.72 -53.80 20.24
N LEU A 531 -28.10 -54.67 19.42
CA LEU A 531 -26.72 -54.50 18.98
C LEU A 531 -26.52 -53.22 18.14
N LEU A 532 -27.51 -52.85 17.32
CA LEU A 532 -27.49 -51.59 16.57
C LEU A 532 -27.57 -50.38 17.50
N ILE A 533 -28.45 -50.41 18.52
CA ILE A 533 -28.53 -49.34 19.52
C ILE A 533 -27.19 -49.20 20.26
N VAL A 534 -26.58 -50.31 20.67
CA VAL A 534 -25.27 -50.31 21.33
C VAL A 534 -24.19 -49.77 20.40
N ALA A 535 -24.14 -50.19 19.13
CA ALA A 535 -23.17 -49.68 18.16
C ALA A 535 -23.33 -48.17 17.94
N VAL A 536 -24.56 -47.69 17.78
CA VAL A 536 -24.85 -46.25 17.66
C VAL A 536 -24.45 -45.49 18.92
N ALA A 537 -24.74 -46.01 20.12
CA ALA A 537 -24.34 -45.38 21.37
C ALA A 537 -22.81 -45.32 21.53
N VAL A 538 -22.09 -46.37 21.13
CA VAL A 538 -20.62 -46.40 21.13
C VAL A 538 -20.05 -45.40 20.14
N ILE A 539 -20.60 -45.31 18.92
CA ILE A 539 -20.18 -44.31 17.92
C ILE A 539 -20.44 -42.89 18.45
N ALA A 540 -21.64 -42.63 18.97
CA ALA A 540 -22.00 -41.32 19.51
C ALA A 540 -21.12 -40.93 20.71
N GLY A 541 -20.86 -41.87 21.62
CA GLY A 541 -19.96 -41.66 22.75
C GLY A 541 -18.51 -41.41 22.31
N SER A 542 -18.04 -42.13 21.29
CA SER A 542 -16.69 -41.96 20.72
C SER A 542 -16.54 -40.62 20.01
N PHE A 543 -17.58 -40.18 19.28
CA PHE A 543 -17.62 -38.86 18.65
C PHE A 543 -17.64 -37.75 19.70
N ALA A 544 -18.46 -37.87 20.74
CA ALA A 544 -18.51 -36.91 21.84
C ALA A 544 -17.18 -36.85 22.62
N TYR A 545 -16.54 -38.00 22.87
CA TYR A 545 -15.22 -38.05 23.48
C TYR A 545 -14.16 -37.43 22.57
N GLY A 546 -14.19 -37.75 21.27
CA GLY A 546 -13.28 -37.23 20.25
C GLY A 546 -13.38 -35.71 20.10
N ASP A 547 -14.59 -35.17 20.01
CA ASP A 547 -14.84 -33.72 19.96
C ASP A 547 -14.33 -33.02 21.25
N ARG A 548 -14.62 -33.60 22.42
CA ARG A 548 -14.13 -33.07 23.70
C ARG A 548 -12.61 -33.13 23.80
N TRP A 549 -12.00 -34.21 23.33
CA TRP A 549 -10.55 -34.36 23.29
C TRP A 549 -9.93 -33.37 22.31
N TYR A 550 -10.47 -33.23 21.09
CA TYR A 550 -10.02 -32.29 20.08
C TYR A 550 -10.04 -30.85 20.63
N LYS A 551 -11.17 -30.41 21.19
CA LYS A 551 -11.29 -29.08 21.80
C LYS A 551 -10.32 -28.85 22.95
N LYS A 552 -10.05 -29.87 23.76
CA LYS A 552 -9.10 -29.78 24.89
C LYS A 552 -7.63 -29.70 24.44
N HIS A 553 -7.31 -30.24 23.27
CA HIS A 553 -5.94 -30.33 22.75
C HIS A 553 -5.75 -29.53 21.46
N SER A 554 -6.62 -28.55 21.22
CA SER A 554 -6.48 -27.58 20.15
C SER A 554 -6.25 -26.20 20.75
N GLN A 555 -5.61 -25.33 19.98
CA GLN A 555 -5.44 -23.93 20.30
C GLN A 555 -5.68 -23.06 19.08
N ASP A 556 -5.90 -21.78 19.31
CA ASP A 556 -6.05 -20.80 18.27
C ASP A 556 -4.69 -20.45 17.66
N TYR A 557 -4.61 -20.55 16.35
CA TYR A 557 -3.46 -20.11 15.56
C TYR A 557 -3.85 -18.96 14.65
N TRP A 558 -2.84 -18.23 14.20
CA TRP A 558 -3.01 -17.04 13.38
C TRP A 558 -2.46 -17.22 11.97
N ILE A 559 -3.12 -16.59 11.01
CA ILE A 559 -2.69 -16.44 9.62
C ILE A 559 -2.75 -14.95 9.28
N SER A 560 -1.66 -14.42 8.74
CA SER A 560 -1.59 -13.01 8.32
C SER A 560 -2.55 -12.70 7.16
N GLN A 561 -3.00 -11.45 7.04
CA GLN A 561 -3.84 -11.06 5.90
C GLN A 561 -3.11 -11.19 4.56
N ASN A 562 -1.81 -10.89 4.53
CA ASN A 562 -1.00 -11.01 3.32
C ASN A 562 -0.88 -12.46 2.86
N GLU A 563 -0.69 -13.42 3.78
CA GLU A 563 -0.77 -14.84 3.41
C GLU A 563 -2.14 -15.20 2.82
N ILE A 564 -3.24 -14.72 3.39
CA ILE A 564 -4.58 -14.97 2.84
C ILE A 564 -4.69 -14.40 1.43
N TYR A 565 -4.13 -13.22 1.18
CA TYR A 565 -4.11 -12.60 -0.14
C TYR A 565 -3.22 -13.36 -1.13
N ALA A 566 -2.03 -13.81 -0.72
CA ALA A 566 -1.19 -14.71 -1.51
C ALA A 566 -1.97 -15.99 -1.88
N LEU A 567 -2.67 -16.59 -0.92
CA LEU A 567 -3.50 -17.77 -1.17
C LEU A 567 -4.69 -17.47 -2.09
N HIS A 568 -5.25 -16.27 -2.04
CA HIS A 568 -6.26 -15.83 -3.01
C HIS A 568 -5.66 -15.74 -4.44
N LYS A 569 -4.42 -15.24 -4.60
CA LYS A 569 -3.71 -15.28 -5.89
C LYS A 569 -3.49 -16.72 -6.35
N LEU A 570 -3.03 -17.60 -5.44
CA LEU A 570 -2.84 -19.02 -5.71
C LEU A 570 -4.14 -19.67 -6.22
N ALA A 571 -5.29 -19.38 -5.60
CA ALA A 571 -6.59 -19.92 -5.99
C ALA A 571 -7.08 -19.52 -7.39
N LEU A 572 -6.56 -18.42 -7.94
CA LEU A 572 -6.86 -17.99 -9.30
C LEU A 572 -6.01 -18.70 -10.35
N LEU A 573 -4.95 -19.41 -9.94
CA LEU A 573 -4.07 -20.13 -10.86
C LEU A 573 -4.71 -21.43 -11.36
N PRO A 574 -4.30 -21.95 -12.54
CA PRO A 574 -4.87 -23.18 -13.05
C PRO A 574 -4.51 -24.39 -12.16
N PRO A 575 -5.38 -25.42 -12.05
CA PRO A 575 -5.18 -26.57 -11.16
C PRO A 575 -3.78 -27.19 -11.17
N GLY A 576 -3.34 -27.66 -9.99
CA GLY A 576 -2.02 -28.25 -9.76
C GLY A 576 -1.76 -28.50 -8.26
N LYS A 577 -0.79 -29.35 -7.93
CA LYS A 577 -0.37 -29.58 -6.53
C LYS A 577 0.60 -28.49 -6.08
N VAL A 578 0.54 -28.15 -4.79
CA VAL A 578 1.39 -27.15 -4.14
C VAL A 578 2.33 -27.84 -3.18
N LEU A 579 3.64 -27.65 -3.37
CA LEU A 579 4.65 -28.08 -2.43
C LEU A 579 4.71 -27.10 -1.25
N VAL A 580 4.69 -27.62 -0.03
CA VAL A 580 4.90 -26.87 1.21
C VAL A 580 5.99 -27.54 2.03
N TYR A 581 6.72 -26.75 2.82
CA TYR A 581 7.75 -27.28 3.68
C TYR A 581 7.16 -28.06 4.87
N ASP A 582 7.53 -29.34 4.98
CA ASP A 582 7.14 -30.22 6.08
C ASP A 582 8.05 -29.98 7.30
N HIS A 583 7.84 -28.86 7.98
CA HIS A 583 8.67 -28.44 9.11
C HIS A 583 7.87 -27.82 10.24
N GLU A 584 8.15 -28.29 11.45
CA GLU A 584 7.59 -27.77 12.70
C GLU A 584 8.61 -26.91 13.42
N CYS A 585 8.19 -25.71 13.83
CA CYS A 585 9.04 -24.81 14.60
C CYS A 585 8.48 -24.61 16.02
N LEU A 586 8.99 -25.39 16.97
CA LEU A 586 8.55 -25.32 18.37
C LEU A 586 9.09 -24.08 19.09
N GLN A 587 10.29 -23.61 18.73
CA GLN A 587 10.99 -22.51 19.39
C GLN A 587 10.98 -21.20 18.59
N CYS A 588 10.23 -21.12 17.50
CA CYS A 588 10.11 -19.88 16.75
C CYS A 588 9.45 -18.79 17.59
N VAL A 589 10.09 -17.63 17.62
CA VAL A 589 9.55 -16.42 18.22
C VAL A 589 8.42 -15.91 17.34
N TYR A 590 7.32 -15.48 17.96
CA TYR A 590 6.25 -14.75 17.28
C TYR A 590 5.87 -13.53 18.09
N LEU A 591 5.59 -12.43 17.39
CA LEU A 591 5.23 -11.14 17.97
C LEU A 591 3.72 -10.83 17.83
N SER A 592 2.99 -11.68 17.12
CA SER A 592 1.54 -11.66 17.05
C SER A 592 0.90 -12.12 18.37
N SER A 593 -0.39 -11.80 18.56
CA SER A 593 -1.13 -12.23 19.76
C SER A 593 -1.32 -13.75 19.87
N LEU A 594 -1.23 -14.45 18.73
CA LEU A 594 -1.41 -15.89 18.61
C LEU A 594 -0.27 -16.46 17.76
N LYS A 595 0.09 -17.72 18.01
CA LYS A 595 1.15 -18.42 17.27
C LYS A 595 0.77 -18.56 15.78
N PRO A 596 1.65 -18.21 14.84
CA PRO A 596 1.43 -18.49 13.42
C PRO A 596 1.16 -19.98 13.17
N VAL A 597 0.13 -20.30 12.39
CA VAL A 597 -0.29 -21.70 12.16
C VAL A 597 0.83 -22.52 11.51
N VAL A 598 1.63 -21.87 10.66
CA VAL A 598 2.78 -22.48 9.99
C VAL A 598 3.75 -23.13 10.98
N PHE A 599 3.98 -22.54 12.16
CA PHE A 599 4.93 -23.04 13.15
C PHE A 599 4.51 -24.38 13.77
N SER A 600 3.25 -24.78 13.61
CA SER A 600 2.73 -26.10 14.01
C SER A 600 2.79 -27.15 12.89
N ASN A 601 3.41 -26.80 11.76
CA ASN A 601 3.43 -27.60 10.53
C ASN A 601 2.02 -27.96 10.01
N ASN A 602 1.04 -27.11 10.28
CA ASN A 602 -0.31 -27.25 9.74
C ASN A 602 -0.47 -26.32 8.53
N ARG A 603 -0.55 -26.91 7.33
CA ARG A 603 -0.76 -26.21 6.04
C ARG A 603 -2.15 -26.46 5.45
N SER A 604 -3.11 -26.95 6.23
CA SER A 604 -4.49 -27.16 5.76
C SER A 604 -5.15 -25.86 5.26
N TYR A 605 -4.73 -24.72 5.80
CA TYR A 605 -5.18 -23.40 5.34
C TYR A 605 -4.74 -23.08 3.89
N VAL A 606 -3.58 -23.59 3.46
CA VAL A 606 -3.08 -23.43 2.08
C VAL A 606 -4.03 -24.12 1.09
N GLU A 607 -4.50 -25.33 1.42
CA GLU A 607 -5.48 -26.03 0.60
C GLU A 607 -6.87 -25.34 0.66
N LYS A 608 -7.32 -24.95 1.86
CA LYS A 608 -8.61 -24.26 2.08
C LYS A 608 -8.73 -22.99 1.26
N TRP A 609 -7.73 -22.11 1.33
CA TRP A 609 -7.77 -20.78 0.73
C TRP A 609 -7.17 -20.78 -0.67
N GLY A 610 -6.07 -21.52 -0.88
CA GLY A 610 -5.42 -21.67 -2.18
C GLY A 610 -6.17 -22.55 -3.16
N LYS A 611 -7.14 -23.37 -2.75
CA LYS A 611 -7.94 -24.25 -3.65
C LYS A 611 -7.09 -25.24 -4.46
N HIS A 612 -5.95 -25.61 -3.93
CA HIS A 612 -5.01 -26.56 -4.53
C HIS A 612 -4.62 -27.65 -3.52
N PRO A 613 -4.52 -28.92 -3.94
CA PRO A 613 -4.04 -29.98 -3.06
C PRO A 613 -2.58 -29.73 -2.64
N VAL A 614 -2.30 -29.94 -1.36
CA VAL A 614 -0.99 -29.67 -0.75
C VAL A 614 -0.16 -30.96 -0.63
N VAL A 615 1.13 -30.85 -0.91
CA VAL A 615 2.13 -31.91 -0.75
C VAL A 615 3.18 -31.44 0.24
N TYR A 616 3.26 -32.13 1.38
CA TYR A 616 4.29 -31.90 2.39
C TYR A 616 5.58 -32.61 1.99
N ASN A 617 6.70 -31.90 2.03
CA ASN A 617 8.01 -32.51 1.85
C ASN A 617 9.07 -31.73 2.62
N SER A 618 9.94 -32.40 3.38
CA SER A 618 11.12 -31.78 4.00
C SER A 618 12.39 -32.00 3.17
N SER A 619 12.50 -33.16 2.51
CA SER A 619 13.70 -33.59 1.79
C SER A 619 14.12 -32.66 0.66
N VAL A 620 13.18 -32.00 -0.01
CA VAL A 620 13.48 -30.95 -1.01
C VAL A 620 14.19 -29.79 -0.32
N PHE A 621 13.59 -29.22 0.73
CA PHE A 621 14.06 -28.00 1.39
C PHE A 621 15.32 -28.20 2.23
N GLU A 622 15.54 -29.40 2.75
CA GLU A 622 16.71 -29.74 3.57
C GLU A 622 17.88 -30.34 2.76
N ALA A 623 17.71 -30.48 1.44
CA ALA A 623 18.73 -31.05 0.57
C ALA A 623 20.01 -30.21 0.58
N LYS A 624 21.14 -30.89 0.84
CA LYS A 624 22.49 -30.26 0.82
C LYS A 624 23.16 -30.29 -0.56
N ASP A 625 22.57 -30.99 -1.52
CA ASP A 625 23.08 -31.15 -2.87
C ASP A 625 21.98 -30.87 -3.90
N VAL A 626 22.35 -30.11 -4.95
CA VAL A 626 21.43 -29.67 -6.00
C VAL A 626 20.81 -30.86 -6.75
N LYS A 627 21.57 -31.93 -6.99
CA LYS A 627 21.04 -33.11 -7.71
C LYS A 627 20.02 -33.85 -6.87
N VAL A 628 20.27 -33.98 -5.57
CA VAL A 628 19.32 -34.57 -4.62
C VAL A 628 18.04 -33.73 -4.56
N ALA A 629 18.15 -32.40 -4.44
CA ALA A 629 16.99 -31.51 -4.44
C ALA A 629 16.16 -31.63 -5.73
N LYS A 630 16.80 -31.60 -6.89
CA LYS A 630 16.15 -31.81 -8.20
C LYS A 630 15.44 -33.16 -8.28
N GLN A 631 16.09 -34.21 -7.79
CA GLN A 631 15.53 -35.55 -7.80
C GLN A 631 14.32 -35.65 -6.87
N GLU A 632 14.41 -35.15 -5.64
CA GLU A 632 13.27 -35.15 -4.70
C GLU A 632 12.12 -34.25 -5.18
N PHE A 633 12.45 -33.10 -5.77
CA PHE A 633 11.46 -32.17 -6.30
C PHE A 633 10.66 -32.77 -7.47
N SER A 634 11.35 -33.39 -8.43
CA SER A 634 10.70 -34.02 -9.59
C SER A 634 9.75 -35.16 -9.22
N LYS A 635 10.02 -35.89 -8.12
CA LYS A 635 9.13 -36.94 -7.60
C LYS A 635 7.78 -36.43 -7.10
N GLN A 636 7.70 -35.16 -6.67
CA GLN A 636 6.47 -34.64 -6.05
C GLN A 636 5.35 -34.38 -7.07
N ASN A 637 5.69 -34.23 -8.36
CA ASN A 637 4.76 -33.87 -9.43
C ASN A 637 3.90 -32.65 -9.06
N VAL A 638 4.57 -31.60 -8.57
CA VAL A 638 3.97 -30.34 -8.15
C VAL A 638 4.03 -29.32 -9.27
N LYS A 639 3.13 -28.34 -9.21
CA LYS A 639 3.08 -27.23 -10.15
C LYS A 639 3.47 -25.91 -9.51
N TYR A 640 3.29 -25.82 -8.20
CA TYR A 640 3.57 -24.63 -7.41
C TYR A 640 4.38 -24.99 -6.16
N VAL A 641 5.16 -24.04 -5.67
CA VAL A 641 5.77 -24.06 -4.34
C VAL A 641 5.23 -22.85 -3.59
N TYR A 642 4.83 -23.05 -2.33
CA TYR A 642 4.37 -21.99 -1.45
C TYR A 642 5.29 -21.91 -0.24
N LEU A 643 5.85 -20.73 -0.01
CA LEU A 643 6.75 -20.43 1.10
C LEU A 643 6.16 -19.33 1.96
N VAL A 644 6.39 -19.39 3.27
CA VAL A 644 5.95 -18.33 4.18
C VAL A 644 7.11 -17.53 4.77
N LYS A 645 6.80 -16.30 5.17
CA LYS A 645 7.71 -15.33 5.77
C LYS A 645 7.08 -14.67 6.99
N TYR A 646 7.82 -14.72 8.08
CA TYR A 646 7.51 -14.10 9.36
C TYR A 646 8.80 -13.51 9.93
N PRO A 647 8.71 -12.51 10.83
CA PRO A 647 9.89 -12.00 11.51
C PRO A 647 10.68 -13.15 12.15
N TYR A 648 11.96 -13.25 11.83
CA TYR A 648 12.87 -14.29 12.32
C TYR A 648 12.52 -15.74 11.91
N TYR A 649 11.61 -15.93 10.95
CA TYR A 649 11.30 -17.23 10.34
C TYR A 649 10.91 -17.05 8.87
N SER A 650 11.74 -17.52 7.95
CA SER A 650 11.46 -17.50 6.52
C SER A 650 11.75 -18.87 5.93
N GLU A 651 10.79 -19.40 5.18
CA GLU A 651 10.99 -20.57 4.33
C GLU A 651 11.63 -20.12 3.02
N GLN A 652 12.64 -20.85 2.55
CA GLN A 652 13.37 -20.50 1.32
C GLN A 652 13.57 -21.72 0.46
N LEU A 653 13.71 -21.50 -0.86
CA LEU A 653 14.22 -22.53 -1.74
C LEU A 653 15.67 -22.87 -1.35
N PRO A 654 16.06 -24.15 -1.29
CA PRO A 654 17.40 -24.56 -0.87
C PRO A 654 18.50 -24.16 -1.87
N PHE A 655 18.11 -23.90 -3.12
CA PHE A 655 18.99 -23.57 -4.24
C PHE A 655 18.34 -22.53 -5.14
N SER A 656 19.12 -21.97 -6.06
CA SER A 656 18.66 -20.97 -7.02
C SER A 656 17.39 -21.43 -7.76
N PRO A 657 16.41 -20.55 -8.02
CA PRO A 657 15.16 -20.91 -8.72
C PRO A 657 15.38 -21.63 -10.06
N GLY A 658 16.43 -21.25 -10.80
CA GLY A 658 16.82 -21.90 -12.06
C GLY A 658 17.22 -23.37 -11.90
N ASP A 659 17.76 -23.76 -10.73
CA ASP A 659 18.07 -25.16 -10.45
C ASP A 659 16.81 -26.01 -10.27
N LEU A 660 15.80 -25.49 -9.58
CA LEU A 660 14.53 -26.21 -9.43
C LEU A 660 13.59 -26.01 -10.63
N ASN A 661 14.03 -25.29 -11.66
CA ASN A 661 13.23 -24.90 -12.83
C ASN A 661 11.91 -24.22 -12.43
N VAL A 662 11.99 -23.30 -11.46
CA VAL A 662 10.85 -22.51 -10.99
C VAL A 662 11.03 -21.02 -11.28
N GLU A 663 9.92 -20.28 -11.30
CA GLU A 663 9.88 -18.82 -11.37
C GLU A 663 8.98 -18.27 -10.26
N ASN A 664 9.42 -17.16 -9.64
CA ASN A 664 8.58 -16.42 -8.72
C ASN A 664 7.45 -15.77 -9.54
N ILE A 665 6.21 -15.97 -9.11
CA ILE A 665 5.02 -15.37 -9.74
C ILE A 665 4.23 -14.49 -8.77
N TYR A 666 4.65 -14.44 -7.51
CA TYR A 666 4.09 -13.61 -6.47
C TYR A 666 5.03 -13.62 -5.26
N ASP A 667 5.29 -12.45 -4.72
CA ASP A 667 6.13 -12.23 -3.55
C ASP A 667 5.53 -11.07 -2.75
N ASP A 668 5.32 -11.27 -1.45
CA ASP A 668 5.02 -10.19 -0.51
C ASP A 668 5.77 -10.38 0.82
N ALA A 669 5.50 -9.50 1.78
CA ALA A 669 6.11 -9.53 3.10
C ALA A 669 5.89 -10.83 3.91
N ASN A 670 4.92 -11.66 3.56
CA ASN A 670 4.56 -12.87 4.33
C ASN A 670 4.51 -14.18 3.53
N ALA A 671 4.54 -14.14 2.20
CA ALA A 671 4.48 -15.35 1.39
C ALA A 671 5.12 -15.19 0.01
N GLU A 672 5.55 -16.32 -0.54
CA GLU A 672 6.00 -16.43 -1.93
C GLU A 672 5.29 -17.58 -2.63
N ILE A 673 5.00 -17.37 -3.92
CA ILE A 673 4.46 -18.41 -4.80
C ILE A 673 5.39 -18.56 -5.98
N TRP A 674 5.88 -19.77 -6.15
CA TRP A 674 6.74 -20.15 -7.26
C TRP A 674 5.99 -21.11 -8.19
N ARG A 675 6.16 -20.95 -9.50
CA ARG A 675 5.60 -21.82 -10.54
C ARG A 675 6.69 -22.66 -11.18
N VAL A 676 6.44 -23.95 -11.37
CA VAL A 676 7.32 -24.83 -12.16
C VAL A 676 7.21 -24.45 -13.64
N LYS A 677 8.34 -24.12 -14.26
CA LYS A 677 8.42 -23.82 -15.69
C LYS A 677 8.17 -25.08 -16.51
N LYS A 678 7.41 -24.94 -17.59
CA LYS A 678 7.17 -26.02 -18.54
C LYS A 678 8.33 -26.19 -19.50
#